data_AF-C1FKK3-F1
#
_entry.id   AF-C1FKK3-F1
#
_cell.length_a   1.000
_cell.length_b   1.000
_cell.length_c   1.000
_cell.angle_alpha   90.00
_cell.angle_beta   90.00
_cell.angle_gamma   90.00
#
_symmetry.space_group_name_H-M   'P 1'
#
loop_
_entity.id
_entity.type
_entity.pdbx_description
1 polymer ?
#
loop_
_entity_poly.entity_id
_entity_poly.type
_entity_poly.pdbx_seq_one_letter_code
_entity_poly.pdbx_strand_id
1 'polypeptide(L)'
;MKNKKFYLVPKIISIFFMLFLFSIQAQAVSNISINLKTPTNQSIINSSELNIDGEIKSILKLKSVYLYIDNEKIGQANLGELEFKENTYKTRLNYTKNISSLKNGIHNLRILAIDEQNNKEEKEISINIQENQEKSETDKNIIQNNLVDTNAKMGSIEKVLTTVSNEAKLEKVEVSYNGNVITNGEIGVGKSYVIKGYGNSENGVLYQFWVKDLSTNSWTMIRDYGETNSFNYTPTKAGKYLIGIHVKDKYSKENLDDFIYENYTVTVSKAKLEKVEVSYNGSVITDGEIGVGKSYVIKGYGNSENGVLYQFWVKDLSTNSWTMIRDYGETNSFNYTPAKAGKYLIGIHVKDKYSKENLDDFIYENYTVTISKAKLEKVEVSYDGNVITNGEIGVGKSYVIKGYGNSENGVLYQFWVKDLSTNSWTMIRDYGETNSFNYTPAKDGKYLIGIHVKDKYSKENLDDFIYENYTVTISKAKLEKVEISYNGNVITNGEIGVGKSYVIKGYGNSANGVLYQFWVKDLSTNSWTMIKDYGEENSINWKPTVGGKYLVGIHVKDKYSIDTLDDHIYENYTILSDNARLEKVEVKLDGNLISNNLNVGKTYTIEGSATSKNGVLYQFWVKDLSINSWAMLRDYGESNNITYTPTKNGQYLIGVHVKDKNSKESLDDFKYNQYSIIGYNKTVIVDAGHGGYDSGAVGPTGIKEKDVTLKVALKLGKILENSGVNVIYTRTSDNVSWPSNESQDLAARVAIANNNNTDLYVSIHANSFNGSANGTETYYYDGSAKGKETAEKVQKELVNSIGLYDRGVKTAGYYVLKNTISPSILVELGFIDNRNEEILLNSDWFQQKCAEAIAKGILSTSFM
;
A
#
# COMPACT_ATOMS: atom_id res chain seq x y z
N MET A 1 -32.93 -13.48 -26.67
CA MET A 1 -33.72 -12.86 -25.59
C MET A 1 -32.91 -12.85 -24.30
N LYS A 2 -32.79 -11.67 -23.67
CA LYS A 2 -32.38 -11.33 -22.28
C LYS A 2 -30.98 -11.81 -21.81
N ASN A 3 -29.95 -10.97 -21.87
CA ASN A 3 -29.53 -9.93 -20.90
C ASN A 3 -29.23 -10.42 -19.48
N LYS A 4 -27.94 -10.36 -19.09
CA LYS A 4 -27.52 -9.78 -17.80
C LYS A 4 -26.08 -9.22 -17.91
N LYS A 5 -25.94 -8.00 -17.38
CA LYS A 5 -24.82 -7.07 -17.41
C LYS A 5 -23.75 -7.42 -16.38
N PHE A 6 -22.49 -7.16 -16.68
CA PHE A 6 -21.52 -6.55 -15.74
C PHE A 6 -20.55 -5.66 -16.53
N TYR A 7 -20.30 -4.47 -15.98
CA TYR A 7 -19.61 -3.35 -16.60
C TYR A 7 -18.08 -3.54 -16.59
N LEU A 8 -17.45 -3.40 -17.76
CA LEU A 8 -16.03 -3.04 -17.90
C LEU A 8 -15.93 -1.54 -18.21
N VAL A 9 -15.04 -0.84 -17.51
CA VAL A 9 -14.64 0.54 -17.82
C VAL A 9 -13.27 0.48 -18.52
N PRO A 10 -13.11 1.02 -19.73
CA PRO A 10 -11.81 1.38 -20.27
C PRO A 10 -11.63 2.91 -20.26
N LYS A 11 -10.54 3.38 -19.67
CA LYS A 11 -10.04 4.76 -19.78
C LYS A 11 -9.06 4.85 -20.95
N ILE A 12 -9.36 5.65 -21.98
CA ILE A 12 -8.37 6.08 -22.98
C ILE A 12 -8.76 7.47 -23.56
N ILE A 13 -7.77 8.39 -23.59
CA ILE A 13 -7.57 9.61 -24.43
C ILE A 13 -8.50 10.83 -24.16
N SER A 14 -8.12 12.11 -24.26
CA SER A 14 -6.90 12.95 -24.24
C SER A 14 -7.39 14.39 -24.61
N ILE A 15 -6.54 15.42 -24.39
CA ILE A 15 -6.55 16.78 -25.03
C ILE A 15 -7.21 17.95 -24.26
N PHE A 16 -6.34 18.72 -23.59
CA PHE A 16 -6.12 20.18 -23.60
C PHE A 16 -7.15 21.14 -24.26
N PHE A 17 -7.64 22.16 -23.54
CA PHE A 17 -7.16 23.57 -23.59
C PHE A 17 -7.93 24.50 -22.59
N MET A 18 -7.18 25.16 -21.70
CA MET A 18 -7.24 26.57 -21.26
C MET A 18 -8.61 27.27 -21.06
N LEU A 19 -8.87 27.83 -19.85
CA LEU A 19 -8.99 29.28 -19.58
C LEU A 19 -9.55 29.62 -18.18
N PHE A 20 -8.94 30.67 -17.60
CA PHE A 20 -9.38 31.53 -16.49
C PHE A 20 -9.52 30.95 -15.08
N LEU A 21 -8.44 31.06 -14.30
CA LEU A 21 -8.53 31.32 -12.86
C LEU A 21 -8.22 32.80 -12.63
N PHE A 22 -9.23 33.53 -12.17
CA PHE A 22 -9.12 34.89 -11.69
C PHE A 22 -8.16 34.95 -10.49
N SER A 23 -7.16 35.81 -10.58
CA SER A 23 -6.30 36.23 -9.48
C SER A 23 -7.15 37.01 -8.47
N ILE A 24 -7.52 36.39 -7.36
CA ILE A 24 -7.91 37.13 -6.16
C ILE A 24 -6.60 37.53 -5.48
N GLN A 25 -6.30 38.84 -5.46
CA GLN A 25 -5.32 39.39 -4.54
C GLN A 25 -5.85 39.19 -3.12
N ALA A 26 -5.39 38.13 -2.46
CA ALA A 26 -5.47 38.04 -1.01
C ALA A 26 -4.39 38.96 -0.43
N GLN A 27 -4.83 40.08 0.13
CA GLN A 27 -4.01 40.95 0.95
C GLN A 27 -3.58 40.11 2.18
N ALA A 28 -2.28 39.90 2.36
CA ALA A 28 -1.75 39.12 3.47
C ALA A 28 -2.20 39.75 4.79
N VAL A 29 -3.02 39.03 5.55
CA VAL A 29 -3.33 39.40 6.93
C VAL A 29 -2.09 39.05 7.75
N SER A 30 -1.50 40.03 8.44
CA SER A 30 -0.34 39.82 9.29
C SER A 30 -0.63 38.76 10.36
N ASN A 31 0.23 37.75 10.45
CA ASN A 31 0.07 36.60 11.35
C ASN A 31 0.71 36.81 12.74
N ILE A 32 1.17 38.03 13.04
CA ILE A 32 1.78 38.42 14.32
C ILE A 32 0.97 39.61 14.87
N SER A 33 0.65 39.60 16.16
CA SER A 33 -0.03 40.72 16.83
C SER A 33 0.67 41.10 18.12
N ILE A 34 0.94 42.41 18.30
CA ILE A 34 1.67 42.97 19.44
C ILE A 34 0.68 43.72 20.35
N ASN A 35 0.51 43.25 21.58
CA ASN A 35 -0.40 43.83 22.56
C ASN A 35 0.39 44.32 23.78
N LEU A 36 0.65 45.63 23.84
CA LEU A 36 1.29 46.26 24.99
C LEU A 36 0.29 46.44 26.13
N LYS A 37 0.73 46.11 27.33
CA LYS A 37 0.02 46.39 28.58
C LYS A 37 0.49 47.72 29.17
N THR A 38 1.80 47.95 29.19
CA THR A 38 2.43 49.23 29.57
C THR A 38 3.73 49.41 28.77
N PRO A 39 4.08 50.63 28.31
CA PRO A 39 3.26 51.83 28.29
C PRO A 39 2.12 51.74 27.26
N THR A 40 1.07 52.54 27.45
CA THR A 40 0.00 52.74 26.45
C THR A 40 0.28 54.00 25.63
N ASN A 41 -0.39 54.16 24.48
CA ASN A 41 -0.16 55.35 23.65
C ASN A 41 -0.46 56.64 24.43
N GLN A 42 0.46 57.59 24.35
CA GLN A 42 0.51 58.87 25.07
C GLN A 42 0.64 58.76 26.59
N SER A 43 1.05 57.60 27.14
CA SER A 43 1.30 57.48 28.57
C SER A 43 2.41 58.42 29.03
N ILE A 44 2.20 59.07 30.17
CA ILE A 44 3.19 59.92 30.83
C ILE A 44 4.08 59.02 31.71
N ILE A 45 5.40 59.10 31.51
CA ILE A 45 6.41 58.32 32.24
C ILE A 45 7.17 59.27 33.17
N ASN A 46 6.91 59.13 34.48
CA ASN A 46 7.53 59.94 35.52
C ASN A 46 8.52 59.15 36.38
N SER A 47 9.36 58.35 35.73
CA SER A 47 10.39 57.53 36.37
C SER A 47 11.68 57.53 35.57
N SER A 48 12.79 57.27 36.25
CA SER A 48 14.11 57.06 35.62
C SER A 48 14.20 55.76 34.81
N GLU A 49 13.18 54.90 34.89
CA GLU A 49 13.09 53.64 34.17
C GLU A 49 11.79 53.54 33.36
N LEU A 50 11.91 53.06 32.12
CA LEU A 50 10.79 52.71 31.25
C LEU A 50 10.57 51.20 31.31
N ASN A 51 9.38 50.80 31.78
CA ASN A 51 8.96 49.41 31.85
C ASN A 51 7.99 49.07 30.72
N ILE A 52 8.39 48.14 29.85
CA ILE A 52 7.62 47.67 28.71
C ILE A 52 7.16 46.24 29.01
N ASP A 53 5.86 46.07 29.26
CA ASP A 53 5.22 44.78 29.52
C ASP A 53 4.08 44.59 28.51
N GLY A 54 3.95 43.37 28.00
CA GLY A 54 2.95 43.03 27.00
C GLY A 54 3.01 41.59 26.56
N GLU A 55 2.29 41.31 25.48
CA GLU A 55 2.12 39.98 24.94
C GLU A 55 2.13 40.01 23.41
N ILE A 56 2.82 39.06 22.81
CA ILE A 56 2.88 38.89 21.36
C ILE A 56 2.26 37.53 21.02
N LYS A 57 1.28 37.54 20.12
CA LYS A 57 0.67 36.33 19.57
C LYS A 57 1.12 36.13 18.13
N SER A 58 1.56 34.93 17.78
CA SER A 58 2.04 34.60 16.44
C SER A 58 1.73 33.15 16.09
N ILE A 59 1.45 32.84 14.83
CA ILE A 59 1.26 31.44 14.39
C ILE A 59 2.58 30.64 14.36
N LEU A 60 3.73 31.34 14.30
CA LEU A 60 5.09 30.78 14.34
C LEU A 60 5.85 31.28 15.56
N LYS A 61 6.86 30.53 16.02
CA LYS A 61 7.72 30.97 17.13
C LYS A 61 8.46 32.26 16.78
N LEU A 62 8.58 33.15 17.76
CA LEU A 62 9.34 34.39 17.60
C LEU A 62 10.83 34.09 17.64
N LYS A 63 11.56 34.59 16.65
CA LYS A 63 13.01 34.54 16.54
C LYS A 63 13.67 35.69 17.31
N SER A 64 13.07 36.87 17.27
CA SER A 64 13.61 38.06 17.96
C SER A 64 12.56 39.16 18.11
N VAL A 65 12.65 39.94 19.20
CA VAL A 65 11.85 41.16 19.39
C VAL A 65 12.79 42.32 19.74
N TYR A 66 12.81 43.34 18.89
CA TYR A 66 13.67 44.52 19.03
C TYR A 66 12.86 45.75 19.43
N LEU A 67 13.44 46.58 20.30
CA LEU A 67 12.80 47.80 20.81
C LEU A 67 13.62 49.01 20.41
N TYR A 68 12.93 50.09 20.03
CA TYR A 68 13.52 51.34 19.59
C TYR A 68 12.84 52.53 20.28
N ILE A 69 13.62 53.56 20.62
CA ILE A 69 13.10 54.89 20.98
C ILE A 69 13.66 55.88 19.97
N ASP A 70 12.79 56.67 19.32
CA ASP A 70 13.16 57.65 18.28
C ASP A 70 14.08 57.07 17.20
N ASN A 71 13.76 55.85 16.74
CA ASN A 71 14.52 55.05 15.78
C ASN A 71 15.89 54.53 16.25
N GLU A 72 16.34 54.82 17.47
CA GLU A 72 17.52 54.20 18.06
C GLU A 72 17.18 52.88 18.76
N LYS A 73 17.91 51.80 18.44
CA LYS A 73 17.69 50.48 19.03
C LYS A 73 18.14 50.50 20.49
N ILE A 74 17.17 50.42 21.41
CA ILE A 74 17.45 50.45 22.85
C ILE A 74 17.77 49.07 23.44
N GLY A 75 17.32 48.00 22.77
CA GLY A 75 17.60 46.63 23.17
C GLY A 75 16.81 45.55 22.42
N GLN A 76 16.98 44.31 22.88
CA GLN A 76 16.22 43.13 22.46
C GLN A 76 15.54 42.53 23.68
N ALA A 77 14.25 42.22 23.60
CA ALA A 77 13.54 41.59 24.71
C ALA A 77 13.92 40.10 24.84
N ASN A 78 14.00 39.63 26.08
CA ASN A 78 14.17 38.21 26.37
C ASN A 78 12.87 37.45 26.04
N LEU A 79 12.97 36.34 25.32
CA LEU A 79 11.82 35.54 24.91
C LEU A 79 11.51 34.49 25.99
N GLY A 80 10.40 34.66 26.70
CA GLY A 80 9.83 33.64 27.57
C GLY A 80 8.51 33.14 26.98
N GLU A 81 8.49 31.88 26.51
CA GLU A 81 7.27 31.25 26.00
C GLU A 81 6.30 30.99 27.17
N LEU A 82 5.05 31.47 27.06
CA LEU A 82 4.02 31.31 28.10
C LEU A 82 3.11 30.10 27.82
N GLU A 83 2.67 29.90 26.58
CA GLU A 83 1.70 28.86 26.20
C GLU A 83 1.61 28.69 24.66
N PHE A 84 1.36 27.47 24.17
CA PHE A 84 0.92 27.21 22.78
C PHE A 84 -0.49 26.63 22.82
N LYS A 85 -1.46 27.35 22.24
CA LYS A 85 -2.89 26.98 22.26
C LYS A 85 -3.56 27.49 20.99
N GLU A 86 -4.48 26.69 20.41
CA GLU A 86 -5.22 27.05 19.19
C GLU A 86 -4.33 27.51 18.02
N ASN A 87 -3.25 26.77 17.74
CA ASN A 87 -2.28 27.07 16.66
C ASN A 87 -1.60 28.45 16.74
N THR A 88 -1.55 29.05 17.92
CA THR A 88 -0.90 30.35 18.14
C THR A 88 0.07 30.26 19.32
N TYR A 89 1.31 30.69 19.10
CA TYR A 89 2.31 30.92 20.13
C TYR A 89 2.03 32.23 20.86
N LYS A 90 2.05 32.17 22.19
CA LYS A 90 1.87 33.30 23.08
C LYS A 90 3.17 33.57 23.83
N THR A 91 3.82 34.69 23.51
CA THR A 91 5.13 35.06 24.09
C THR A 91 4.99 36.30 24.97
N ARG A 92 5.58 36.26 26.17
CA ARG A 92 5.63 37.44 27.04
C ARG A 92 6.66 38.44 26.53
N LEU A 93 6.28 39.71 26.45
CA LEU A 93 7.20 40.82 26.24
C LEU A 93 7.43 41.51 27.59
N ASN A 94 8.66 41.46 28.11
CA ASN A 94 9.07 42.26 29.26
C ASN A 94 10.46 42.86 29.00
N TYR A 95 10.59 44.19 29.11
CA TYR A 95 11.84 44.91 28.93
C TYR A 95 11.86 46.19 29.78
N THR A 96 12.93 46.38 30.55
CA THR A 96 13.15 47.60 31.36
C THR A 96 14.37 48.34 30.82
N LYS A 97 14.26 49.66 30.68
CA LYS A 97 15.36 50.53 30.24
C LYS A 97 15.50 51.73 31.15
N ASN A 98 16.72 52.02 31.61
CA ASN A 98 17.00 53.33 32.22
C ASN A 98 16.91 54.42 31.15
N ILE A 99 16.06 55.42 31.39
CA ILE A 99 15.76 56.53 30.48
C ILE A 99 16.18 57.88 31.07
N SER A 100 16.98 57.90 32.14
CA SER A 100 17.44 59.15 32.79
C SER A 100 18.23 60.08 31.87
N SER A 101 18.78 59.57 30.76
CA SER A 101 19.51 60.35 29.76
C SER A 101 18.63 60.90 28.63
N LEU A 102 17.35 60.52 28.56
CA LEU A 102 16.41 61.06 27.57
C LEU A 102 15.86 62.41 28.04
N LYS A 103 15.67 63.34 27.10
CA LYS A 103 15.15 64.69 27.40
C LYS A 103 13.64 64.61 27.69
N ASN A 104 13.12 65.53 28.50
CA ASN A 104 11.67 65.65 28.69
C ASN A 104 10.97 65.95 27.35
N GLY A 105 9.87 65.25 27.06
CA GLY A 105 9.13 65.40 25.81
C GLY A 105 8.48 64.12 25.28
N ILE A 106 7.87 64.23 24.09
CA ILE A 106 7.22 63.10 23.40
C ILE A 106 8.27 62.32 22.60
N HIS A 107 8.32 61.02 22.83
CA HIS A 107 9.19 60.06 22.15
C HIS A 107 8.35 58.99 21.44
N ASN A 108 8.85 58.45 20.32
CA ASN A 108 8.25 57.31 19.63
C ASN A 108 8.89 56.00 20.13
N LEU A 109 8.08 55.12 20.72
CA LEU A 109 8.47 53.77 21.08
C LEU A 109 7.99 52.79 20.00
N ARG A 110 8.94 52.12 19.33
CA ARG A 110 8.67 51.08 18.32
C ARG A 110 9.11 49.70 18.79
N ILE A 111 8.23 48.71 18.63
CA ILE A 111 8.51 47.29 18.88
C ILE A 111 8.42 46.54 17.56
N LEU A 112 9.49 45.83 17.19
CA LEU A 112 9.57 45.00 15.99
C LEU A 112 9.68 43.53 16.37
N ALA A 113 8.66 42.73 16.05
CA ALA A 113 8.66 41.28 16.25
C ALA A 113 8.99 40.56 14.94
N ILE A 114 9.84 39.53 15.02
CA ILE A 114 10.26 38.73 13.86
C ILE A 114 10.10 37.24 14.21
N ASP A 115 9.44 36.47 13.34
CA ASP A 115 9.29 35.03 13.49
C ASP A 115 10.44 34.22 12.83
N GLU A 116 10.42 32.90 12.98
CA GLU A 116 11.43 31.99 12.41
C GLU A 116 11.51 32.00 10.88
N GLN A 117 10.44 32.41 10.19
CA GLN A 117 10.41 32.57 8.73
C GLN A 117 10.77 33.99 8.28
N ASN A 118 11.16 34.85 9.22
CA ASN A 118 11.48 36.26 9.03
C ASN A 118 10.28 37.12 8.60
N ASN A 119 9.04 36.70 8.88
CA ASN A 119 7.90 37.60 8.82
C ASN A 119 8.04 38.62 9.96
N LYS A 120 7.61 39.87 9.70
CA LYS A 120 7.81 40.99 10.60
C LYS A 120 6.50 41.70 10.85
N GLU A 121 6.30 42.11 12.10
CA GLU A 121 5.24 43.02 12.49
C GLU A 121 5.81 44.07 13.43
N GLU A 122 5.34 45.31 13.31
CA GLU A 122 5.75 46.42 14.16
C GLU A 122 4.58 47.12 14.82
N LYS A 123 4.82 47.65 16.01
CA LYS A 123 3.88 48.51 16.72
C LYS A 123 4.60 49.74 17.22
N GLU A 124 4.06 50.90 16.86
CA GLU A 124 4.53 52.20 17.32
C GLU A 124 3.50 52.86 18.23
N ILE A 125 3.99 53.44 19.33
CA ILE A 125 3.21 54.31 20.21
C ILE A 125 4.05 55.52 20.62
N SER A 126 3.39 56.64 20.92
CA SER A 126 4.04 57.80 21.52
C SER A 126 4.05 57.66 23.04
N ILE A 127 5.14 58.04 23.72
CA ILE A 127 5.23 58.13 25.18
C ILE A 127 5.75 59.52 25.55
N ASN A 128 5.31 60.07 26.67
CA ASN A 128 5.72 61.40 27.12
C ASN A 128 6.55 61.28 28.40
N ILE A 129 7.85 61.59 28.33
CA ILE A 129 8.74 61.52 29.50
C ILE A 129 8.68 62.87 30.22
N GLN A 130 8.27 62.85 31.48
CA GLN A 130 8.21 64.03 32.35
C GLN A 130 8.90 63.74 33.68
N GLU A 131 9.76 64.63 34.14
CA GLU A 131 10.44 64.46 35.41
C GLU A 131 9.44 64.56 36.58
N ASN A 132 9.38 63.54 37.46
CA ASN A 132 8.54 63.61 38.66
C ASN A 132 9.18 64.56 39.68
N GLN A 133 8.52 65.68 39.95
CA GLN A 133 8.77 66.50 41.13
C GLN A 133 7.78 66.12 42.24
N GLU A 134 8.12 65.19 43.14
CA GLU A 134 7.53 65.14 44.48
C GLU A 134 8.57 64.83 45.59
N LYS A 135 8.52 65.72 46.59
CA LYS A 135 9.25 65.93 47.84
C LYS A 135 9.57 64.72 48.75
N SER A 136 10.75 64.82 49.37
CA SER A 136 11.06 64.58 50.79
C SER A 136 12.28 65.46 51.10
N GLU A 137 12.13 66.67 51.66
CA GLU A 137 12.00 66.98 53.10
C GLU A 137 13.21 66.58 53.94
N THR A 138 14.35 67.22 53.66
CA THR A 138 15.27 67.74 54.68
C THR A 138 16.08 68.90 54.10
N ASP A 139 16.20 69.95 54.92
CA ASP A 139 17.09 71.11 54.79
C ASP A 139 16.75 72.20 53.77
N LYS A 140 15.74 73.00 54.12
CA LYS A 140 15.68 74.43 53.77
C LYS A 140 16.08 75.28 54.97
N ASN A 141 17.25 75.91 54.89
CA ASN A 141 17.59 77.20 55.49
C ASN A 141 18.53 77.89 54.49
N ILE A 142 18.05 78.86 53.71
CA ILE A 142 18.08 80.31 53.97
C ILE A 142 19.51 80.84 54.17
N ILE A 143 19.87 81.81 53.32
CA ILE A 143 20.73 83.01 53.49
C ILE A 143 21.02 83.41 52.03
N GLN A 144 20.37 84.37 51.35
CA GLN A 144 20.02 85.75 51.67
C GLN A 144 21.14 86.51 52.39
N ASN A 145 21.78 87.40 51.63
CA ASN A 145 22.65 88.50 52.06
C ASN A 145 23.96 88.09 52.73
N ASN A 146 25.07 88.68 52.28
CA ASN A 146 26.20 88.97 53.16
C ASN A 146 26.93 90.22 52.66
N LEU A 147 26.35 91.37 53.01
CA LEU A 147 27.07 92.51 53.59
C LEU A 147 26.52 92.51 55.03
N VAL A 148 27.30 92.40 56.11
CA VAL A 148 28.15 93.46 56.65
C VAL A 148 29.01 92.89 57.80
N ASP A 149 30.26 93.35 57.84
CA ASP A 149 31.22 93.44 58.96
C ASP A 149 31.72 92.20 59.73
N THR A 150 33.00 91.91 59.51
CA THR A 150 33.94 91.68 60.61
C THR A 150 35.01 92.77 60.62
N ASN A 151 34.95 93.62 61.65
CA ASN A 151 36.00 94.54 62.07
C ASN A 151 36.68 93.92 63.30
N ALA A 152 38.00 93.68 63.26
CA ALA A 152 38.93 93.99 64.35
C ALA A 152 40.40 93.61 64.03
N LYS A 153 41.16 94.67 63.77
CA LYS A 153 42.54 94.96 64.22
C LYS A 153 43.68 94.03 63.78
N MET A 154 44.43 94.54 62.81
CA MET A 154 45.89 94.59 62.90
C MET A 154 46.35 96.00 62.48
N GLY A 155 47.23 96.61 63.28
CA GLY A 155 47.58 98.02 63.17
C GLY A 155 48.50 98.39 62.01
N SER A 156 48.29 99.62 61.54
CA SER A 156 49.31 100.63 61.16
C SER A 156 50.34 100.28 60.08
N ILE A 157 50.26 100.96 58.92
CA ILE A 157 51.01 102.21 58.58
C ILE A 157 50.59 102.67 57.16
N GLU A 158 50.50 104.00 57.02
CA GLU A 158 50.11 104.80 55.87
C GLU A 158 50.82 104.48 54.54
N LYS A 159 50.09 104.55 53.42
CA LYS A 159 50.49 105.45 52.31
C LYS A 159 49.32 105.74 51.37
N VAL A 160 49.02 107.02 51.25
CA VAL A 160 48.12 107.62 50.25
C VAL A 160 48.58 107.26 48.84
N LEU A 161 47.70 106.71 48.01
CA LEU A 161 47.75 106.85 46.56
C LEU A 161 46.31 106.80 45.99
N THR A 162 45.83 107.96 45.60
CA THR A 162 44.71 108.14 44.68
C THR A 162 45.06 107.55 43.31
N THR A 163 44.27 106.60 42.80
CA THR A 163 44.31 106.20 41.38
C THR A 163 42.92 106.27 40.78
N VAL A 164 42.87 106.93 39.62
CA VAL A 164 41.73 107.15 38.73
C VAL A 164 41.28 105.79 38.17
N SER A 165 39.97 105.57 37.98
CA SER A 165 39.47 104.41 37.23
C SER A 165 39.86 104.56 35.76
N ASN A 166 40.69 103.64 35.26
CA ASN A 166 40.97 103.56 33.82
C ASN A 166 40.09 102.49 33.19
N GLU A 167 39.45 102.83 32.08
CA GLU A 167 38.67 101.91 31.24
C GLU A 167 39.59 101.20 30.24
N ALA A 168 39.41 99.89 30.04
CA ALA A 168 40.09 99.18 28.96
C ALA A 168 39.47 99.52 27.61
N LYS A 169 40.32 99.71 26.58
CA LYS A 169 39.88 99.91 25.18
C LYS A 169 40.27 98.74 24.30
N LEU A 170 39.39 98.34 23.38
CA LEU A 170 39.65 97.28 22.40
C LEU A 170 39.98 97.90 21.05
N GLU A 171 41.21 97.72 20.56
CA GLU A 171 41.66 98.35 19.32
C GLU A 171 41.18 97.60 18.07
N LYS A 172 41.23 96.26 18.10
CA LYS A 172 40.78 95.41 16.99
C LYS A 172 40.46 93.98 17.45
N VAL A 173 39.64 93.31 16.64
CA VAL A 173 39.36 91.87 16.71
C VAL A 173 39.79 91.23 15.41
N GLU A 174 40.56 90.14 15.50
CA GLU A 174 41.00 89.35 14.36
C GLU A 174 40.47 87.93 14.48
N VAL A 175 39.85 87.40 13.43
CA VAL A 175 39.57 85.96 13.30
C VAL A 175 40.56 85.38 12.31
N SER A 176 41.22 84.29 12.68
CA SER A 176 42.23 83.63 11.83
C SER A 176 42.01 82.13 11.72
N TYR A 177 42.42 81.56 10.59
CA TYR A 177 42.40 80.13 10.32
C TYR A 177 43.79 79.67 9.87
N ASN A 178 44.34 78.65 10.54
CA ASN A 178 45.70 78.16 10.31
C ASN A 178 46.76 79.29 10.29
N GLY A 179 46.59 80.29 11.15
CA GLY A 179 47.51 81.43 11.28
C GLY A 179 47.28 82.59 10.30
N ASN A 180 46.36 82.47 9.33
CA ASN A 180 46.03 83.55 8.40
C ASN A 180 44.76 84.29 8.84
N VAL A 181 44.81 85.63 8.88
CA VAL A 181 43.66 86.47 9.24
C VAL A 181 42.61 86.45 8.13
N ILE A 182 41.35 86.23 8.50
CA ILE A 182 40.19 86.22 7.61
C ILE A 182 39.73 87.65 7.38
N THR A 183 39.87 88.14 6.15
CA THR A 183 39.52 89.52 5.77
C THR A 183 38.27 89.62 4.90
N ASN A 184 37.83 88.51 4.29
CA ASN A 184 36.64 88.46 3.43
C ASN A 184 35.34 88.26 4.22
N GLY A 185 35.40 88.11 5.54
CA GLY A 185 34.24 87.85 6.40
C GLY A 185 33.59 86.48 6.18
N GLU A 186 34.26 85.52 5.54
CA GLU A 186 33.74 84.17 5.32
C GLU A 186 34.51 83.14 6.12
N ILE A 187 33.78 82.34 6.90
CA ILE A 187 34.30 81.20 7.67
C ILE A 187 33.48 79.96 7.34
N GLY A 188 33.94 78.77 7.67
CA GLY A 188 33.34 77.49 7.28
C GLY A 188 32.84 76.69 8.48
N VAL A 189 31.71 75.99 8.32
CA VAL A 189 31.22 75.05 9.33
C VAL A 189 32.27 73.97 9.60
N GLY A 190 32.46 73.60 10.87
CA GLY A 190 33.36 72.52 11.29
C GLY A 190 34.84 72.90 11.38
N LYS A 191 35.23 74.08 10.89
CA LYS A 191 36.61 74.60 10.98
C LYS A 191 36.84 75.36 12.28
N SER A 192 37.97 75.13 12.95
CA SER A 192 38.35 75.83 14.19
C SER A 192 39.10 77.12 13.87
N TYR A 193 38.52 78.26 14.25
CA TYR A 193 39.07 79.60 14.03
C TYR A 193 39.59 80.18 15.34
N VAL A 194 40.74 80.85 15.29
CA VAL A 194 41.26 81.60 16.44
C VAL A 194 40.71 83.02 16.38
N ILE A 195 39.85 83.38 17.31
CA ILE A 195 39.39 84.74 17.54
C ILE A 195 40.38 85.39 18.51
N LYS A 196 40.89 86.57 18.19
CA LYS A 196 41.89 87.28 19.00
C LYS A 196 41.58 88.76 19.13
N GLY A 197 41.61 89.28 20.35
CA GLY A 197 41.41 90.68 20.68
C GLY A 197 42.72 91.38 21.04
N TYR A 198 42.81 92.67 20.74
CA TYR A 198 43.94 93.50 21.10
C TYR A 198 43.43 94.66 21.95
N GLY A 199 43.31 94.42 23.25
CA GLY A 199 42.88 95.42 24.22
C GLY A 199 44.07 96.00 24.98
N ASN A 200 43.93 97.25 25.40
CA ASN A 200 44.93 97.96 26.20
C ASN A 200 44.29 98.59 27.45
N SER A 201 44.97 98.44 28.59
CA SER A 201 44.69 99.15 29.83
C SER A 201 45.95 99.19 30.71
N GLU A 202 46.07 100.22 31.54
CA GLU A 202 47.22 100.39 32.46
C GLU A 202 47.34 99.26 33.49
N ASN A 203 46.23 98.61 33.87
CA ASN A 203 46.23 97.54 34.88
C ASN A 203 46.05 96.12 34.32
N GLY A 204 46.06 95.97 33.00
CA GLY A 204 45.78 94.71 32.30
C GLY A 204 44.31 94.53 31.94
N VAL A 205 44.07 93.68 30.94
CA VAL A 205 42.76 93.53 30.27
C VAL A 205 42.21 92.11 30.46
N LEU A 206 40.94 92.01 30.83
CA LEU A 206 40.17 90.77 30.80
C LEU A 206 39.32 90.74 29.53
N TYR A 207 39.29 89.59 28.84
CA TYR A 207 38.57 89.40 27.58
C TYR A 207 37.44 88.38 27.74
N GLN A 208 36.26 88.67 27.20
CA GLN A 208 35.12 87.75 27.14
C GLN A 208 34.65 87.62 25.68
N PHE A 209 34.30 86.42 25.23
CA PHE A 209 34.05 86.11 23.81
C PHE A 209 32.60 85.73 23.57
N TRP A 210 32.02 86.31 22.52
CA TRP A 210 30.61 86.17 22.19
C TRP A 210 30.40 85.87 20.72
N VAL A 211 29.33 85.13 20.43
CA VAL A 211 28.84 84.90 19.07
C VAL A 211 27.33 85.16 19.05
N LYS A 212 26.85 85.93 18.06
CA LYS A 212 25.42 86.09 17.80
C LYS A 212 25.02 85.33 16.55
N ASP A 213 24.09 84.38 16.64
CA ASP A 213 23.42 83.84 15.45
C ASP A 213 22.39 84.89 14.99
N LEU A 214 22.60 85.49 13.82
CA LEU A 214 21.69 86.52 13.31
C LEU A 214 20.35 85.93 12.83
N SER A 215 20.27 84.63 12.55
CA SER A 215 19.02 83.98 12.16
C SER A 215 18.05 83.81 13.31
N THR A 216 18.56 83.56 14.53
CA THR A 216 17.75 83.46 15.75
C THR A 216 17.80 84.73 16.59
N ASN A 217 18.61 85.71 16.16
CA ASN A 217 18.92 86.94 16.89
C ASN A 217 19.42 86.68 18.33
N SER A 218 20.06 85.54 18.58
CA SER A 218 20.45 85.08 19.92
C SER A 218 21.95 85.21 20.14
N TRP A 219 22.35 85.73 21.31
CA TRP A 219 23.75 85.79 21.74
C TRP A 219 24.12 84.56 22.55
N THR A 220 25.31 84.04 22.29
CA THR A 220 25.94 82.95 23.04
C THR A 220 27.31 83.41 23.51
N MET A 221 27.53 83.37 24.82
CA MET A 221 28.87 83.54 25.39
C MET A 221 29.64 82.25 25.14
N ILE A 222 30.72 82.33 24.35
CA ILE A 222 31.56 81.17 24.03
C ILE A 222 32.76 81.07 24.97
N ARG A 223 33.11 82.15 25.68
CA ARG A 223 34.08 82.15 26.77
C ARG A 223 33.84 83.33 27.71
N ASP A 224 33.86 83.08 29.02
CA ASP A 224 33.78 84.13 30.04
C ASP A 224 35.10 84.93 30.18
N TYR A 225 35.09 86.02 30.96
CA TYR A 225 36.25 86.90 31.18
C TYR A 225 37.50 86.16 31.67
N GLY A 226 38.62 86.41 31.00
CA GLY A 226 39.95 85.95 31.43
C GLY A 226 41.08 86.70 30.75
N GLU A 227 42.31 86.54 31.25
CA GLU A 227 43.49 87.31 30.80
C GLU A 227 43.98 86.94 29.39
N THR A 228 43.62 85.75 28.87
CA THR A 228 44.00 85.35 27.51
C THR A 228 43.20 86.11 26.47
N ASN A 229 43.90 86.68 25.49
CA ASN A 229 43.30 87.50 24.46
C ASN A 229 42.84 86.73 23.20
N SER A 230 42.88 85.40 23.22
CA SER A 230 42.41 84.56 22.12
C SER A 230 41.54 83.39 22.57
N PHE A 231 40.70 82.90 21.66
CA PHE A 231 39.84 81.73 21.85
C PHE A 231 39.56 81.00 20.54
N ASN A 232 39.46 79.67 20.59
CA ASN A 232 39.15 78.85 19.41
C ASN A 232 37.63 78.65 19.30
N TYR A 233 37.07 78.98 18.14
CA TYR A 233 35.65 78.83 17.84
C TYR A 233 35.44 77.99 16.58
N THR A 234 34.64 76.93 16.71
CA THR A 234 34.23 76.08 15.59
C THR A 234 32.73 76.25 15.35
N PRO A 235 32.30 77.00 14.33
CA PRO A 235 30.88 77.13 14.03
C PRO A 235 30.33 75.79 13.53
N THR A 236 29.20 75.37 14.07
CA THR A 236 28.54 74.09 13.72
C THR A 236 27.35 74.26 12.80
N LYS A 237 27.00 75.50 12.44
CA LYS A 237 25.83 75.84 11.64
C LYS A 237 26.14 76.98 10.67
N ALA A 238 25.67 76.83 9.44
CA ALA A 238 25.77 77.86 8.41
C ALA A 238 24.84 79.04 8.71
N GLY A 239 25.27 80.25 8.36
CA GLY A 239 24.47 81.45 8.60
C GLY A 239 25.32 82.70 8.74
N LYS A 240 24.68 83.82 9.06
CA LYS A 240 25.38 85.07 9.37
C LYS A 240 25.52 85.21 10.88
N TYR A 241 26.72 85.55 11.33
CA TYR A 241 27.07 85.66 12.73
C TYR A 241 27.76 86.98 13.02
N LEU A 242 27.55 87.51 14.23
CA LEU A 242 28.47 88.49 14.79
C LEU A 242 29.43 87.76 15.72
N ILE A 243 30.73 87.95 15.55
CA ILE A 243 31.75 87.47 16.48
C ILE A 243 32.27 88.68 17.25
N GLY A 244 32.21 88.58 18.58
CA GLY A 244 32.44 89.68 19.49
C GLY A 244 33.48 89.40 20.55
N ILE A 245 34.23 90.43 20.91
CA ILE A 245 35.04 90.45 22.11
C ILE A 245 34.62 91.64 22.97
N HIS A 246 34.40 91.36 24.23
CA HIS A 246 34.17 92.31 25.31
C HIS A 246 35.45 92.43 26.11
N VAL A 247 35.83 93.65 26.47
CA VAL A 247 37.00 93.90 27.35
C VAL A 247 36.63 94.73 28.56
N LYS A 248 37.39 94.53 29.64
CA LYS A 248 37.40 95.43 30.79
C LYS A 248 38.76 95.45 31.47
N ASP A 249 39.05 96.54 32.16
CA ASP A 249 40.19 96.66 33.05
C ASP A 249 40.06 95.64 34.19
N LYS A 250 41.19 95.06 34.62
CA LYS A 250 41.23 94.04 35.66
C LYS A 250 40.56 94.48 36.97
N TYR A 251 40.50 95.79 37.25
CA TYR A 251 39.88 96.37 38.43
C TYR A 251 38.61 97.18 38.13
N SER A 252 38.12 97.16 36.89
CA SER A 252 36.85 97.80 36.54
C SER A 252 35.69 97.20 37.34
N LYS A 253 34.84 98.08 37.87
CA LYS A 253 33.59 97.69 38.56
C LYS A 253 32.43 97.56 37.59
N GLU A 254 32.59 98.02 36.36
CA GLU A 254 31.59 97.87 35.31
C GLU A 254 31.62 96.45 34.74
N ASN A 255 30.49 96.03 34.18
CA ASN A 255 30.38 94.72 33.56
C ASN A 255 31.12 94.63 32.22
N LEU A 256 31.43 95.78 31.60
CA LEU A 256 32.04 95.95 30.29
C LEU A 256 32.60 97.36 30.17
N ASP A 257 33.84 97.51 29.68
CA ASP A 257 34.40 98.83 29.38
C ASP A 257 34.29 99.15 27.88
N ASP A 258 34.62 98.19 27.01
CA ASP A 258 34.58 98.37 25.55
C ASP A 258 34.32 97.04 24.81
N PHE A 259 33.84 97.10 23.56
CA PHE A 259 33.55 95.92 22.74
C PHE A 259 33.68 96.17 21.24
N ILE A 260 34.00 95.12 20.49
CA ILE A 260 33.94 95.10 19.02
C ILE A 260 33.17 93.87 18.57
N TYR A 261 32.30 94.05 17.57
CA TYR A 261 31.58 92.98 16.88
C TYR A 261 31.86 93.02 15.38
N GLU A 262 32.25 91.87 14.82
CA GLU A 262 32.54 91.73 13.41
C GLU A 262 31.58 90.73 12.74
N ASN A 263 31.17 91.02 11.51
CA ASN A 263 30.24 90.17 10.75
C ASN A 263 31.01 89.04 10.04
N TYR A 264 30.54 87.82 10.22
CA TYR A 264 31.02 86.66 9.49
C TYR A 264 29.87 85.85 8.89
N THR A 265 30.03 85.42 7.63
CA THR A 265 29.15 84.43 7.00
C THR A 265 29.80 83.06 7.13
N VAL A 266 29.14 82.16 7.86
CA VAL A 266 29.53 80.75 7.95
C VAL A 266 28.94 80.00 6.74
N THR A 267 29.80 79.49 5.87
CA THR A 267 29.46 78.71 4.67
C THR A 267 29.67 77.21 4.88
N VAL A 268 29.07 76.38 4.02
CA VAL A 268 29.21 74.92 4.03
C VAL A 268 29.92 74.50 2.76
N SER A 269 30.98 73.70 2.89
CA SER A 269 31.67 73.07 1.76
C SER A 269 30.75 72.08 1.06
N LYS A 270 30.97 71.87 -0.24
CA LYS A 270 30.30 70.82 -1.01
C LYS A 270 31.27 69.68 -1.27
N ALA A 271 30.82 68.44 -1.11
CA ALA A 271 31.60 67.28 -1.51
C ALA A 271 31.63 67.13 -3.05
N LYS A 272 32.74 66.60 -3.56
CA LYS A 272 32.91 66.24 -4.97
C LYS A 272 33.23 64.74 -5.10
N LEU A 273 32.64 64.05 -6.08
CA LEU A 273 32.92 62.65 -6.36
C LEU A 273 33.84 62.55 -7.58
N GLU A 274 35.03 61.97 -7.41
CA GLU A 274 36.03 61.88 -8.48
C GLU A 274 35.79 60.70 -9.42
N LYS A 275 35.49 59.52 -8.85
CA LYS A 275 35.19 58.30 -9.61
C LYS A 275 34.39 57.29 -8.80
N VAL A 276 33.75 56.38 -9.54
CA VAL A 276 33.09 55.17 -9.01
C VAL A 276 33.74 53.95 -9.65
N GLU A 277 34.07 52.96 -8.84
CA GLU A 277 34.62 51.68 -9.30
C GLU A 277 33.72 50.53 -8.84
N VAL A 278 33.42 49.60 -9.74
CA VAL A 278 32.81 48.31 -9.39
C VAL A 278 33.87 47.23 -9.55
N SER A 279 34.01 46.38 -8.55
CA SER A 279 35.02 45.31 -8.55
C SER A 279 34.44 43.97 -8.11
N TYR A 280 35.04 42.88 -8.60
CA TYR A 280 34.72 41.51 -8.24
C TYR A 280 36.00 40.78 -7.85
N ASN A 281 36.01 40.15 -6.67
CA ASN A 281 37.19 39.47 -6.11
C ASN A 281 38.47 40.34 -6.15
N GLY A 282 38.33 41.65 -5.90
CA GLY A 282 39.44 42.60 -5.89
C GLY A 282 39.88 43.15 -7.26
N SER A 283 39.31 42.65 -8.36
CA SER A 283 39.59 43.17 -9.72
C SER A 283 38.50 44.13 -10.18
N VAL A 284 38.90 45.29 -10.71
CA VAL A 284 37.97 46.32 -11.22
C VAL A 284 37.35 45.85 -12.55
N ILE A 285 36.03 45.97 -12.67
CA ILE A 285 35.26 45.65 -13.87
C ILE A 285 35.35 46.83 -14.84
N THR A 286 35.88 46.60 -16.04
CA THR A 286 36.14 47.63 -17.05
C THR A 286 35.35 47.44 -18.35
N ASP A 287 34.84 46.24 -18.60
CA ASP A 287 33.98 45.91 -19.75
C ASP A 287 32.51 46.28 -19.53
N GLY A 288 32.14 46.64 -18.30
CA GLY A 288 30.76 46.94 -17.93
C GLY A 288 29.87 45.70 -17.81
N GLU A 289 30.43 44.49 -17.77
CA GLU A 289 29.67 43.25 -17.61
C GLU A 289 29.76 42.71 -16.17
N ILE A 290 28.60 42.44 -15.58
CA ILE A 290 28.48 41.83 -14.26
C ILE A 290 27.45 40.69 -14.31
N GLY A 291 27.44 39.79 -13.33
CA GLY A 291 26.61 38.59 -13.31
C GLY A 291 25.54 38.61 -12.23
N VAL A 292 24.39 38.00 -12.50
CA VAL A 292 23.36 37.73 -11.48
C VAL A 292 23.96 36.86 -10.37
N GLY A 293 23.63 37.17 -9.11
CA GLY A 293 24.01 36.38 -7.94
C GLY A 293 25.45 36.60 -7.44
N LYS A 294 26.28 37.33 -8.19
CA LYS A 294 27.66 37.67 -7.78
C LYS A 294 27.67 38.95 -6.92
N SER A 295 28.43 38.93 -5.83
CA SER A 295 28.60 40.09 -4.94
C SER A 295 29.73 40.98 -5.44
N TYR A 296 29.40 42.18 -5.88
CA TYR A 296 30.34 43.19 -6.35
C TYR A 296 30.58 44.26 -5.29
N VAL A 297 31.81 44.76 -5.18
CA VAL A 297 32.12 45.92 -4.33
C VAL A 297 32.02 47.17 -5.19
N ILE A 298 31.06 48.03 -4.89
CA ILE A 298 30.94 49.37 -5.44
C ILE A 298 31.72 50.30 -4.51
N LYS A 299 32.62 51.13 -5.05
CA LYS A 299 33.47 52.04 -4.27
C LYS A 299 33.52 53.42 -4.89
N GLY A 300 33.30 54.44 -4.07
CA GLY A 300 33.38 55.85 -4.45
C GLY A 300 34.64 56.51 -3.90
N TYR A 301 35.15 57.49 -4.63
CA TYR A 301 36.30 58.29 -4.21
C TYR A 301 35.86 59.76 -4.16
N GLY A 302 35.28 60.14 -3.03
CA GLY A 302 34.80 61.50 -2.79
C GLY A 302 35.76 62.29 -1.92
N ASN A 303 35.76 63.61 -2.11
CA ASN A 303 36.54 64.55 -1.33
C ASN A 303 35.66 65.69 -0.81
N SER A 304 35.83 66.05 0.47
CA SER A 304 35.33 67.29 1.07
C SER A 304 36.17 67.65 2.29
N GLU A 305 36.25 68.94 2.58
CA GLU A 305 37.05 69.48 3.70
C GLU A 305 36.59 68.97 5.07
N ASN A 306 35.30 68.66 5.23
CA ASN A 306 34.70 68.21 6.49
C ASN A 306 34.41 66.70 6.53
N GLY A 307 34.86 65.95 5.52
CA GLY A 307 34.50 64.55 5.32
C GLY A 307 33.25 64.37 4.44
N VAL A 308 33.13 63.17 3.87
CA VAL A 308 32.15 62.84 2.84
C VAL A 308 31.20 61.76 3.35
N LEU A 309 29.90 61.98 3.14
CA LEU A 309 28.88 60.96 3.29
C LEU A 309 28.53 60.41 1.91
N TYR A 310 28.44 59.08 1.79
CA TYR A 310 28.18 58.35 0.55
C TYR A 310 26.82 57.65 0.61
N GLN A 311 26.02 57.74 -0.45
CA GLN A 311 24.75 57.00 -0.61
C GLN A 311 24.81 56.22 -1.93
N PHE A 312 24.33 54.96 -1.94
CA PHE A 312 24.51 54.05 -3.07
C PHE A 312 23.17 53.72 -3.74
N TRP A 313 23.16 53.76 -5.07
CA TRP A 313 21.97 53.63 -5.89
C TRP A 313 22.18 52.68 -7.05
N VAL A 314 21.09 51.99 -7.41
CA VAL A 314 21.00 51.21 -8.65
C VAL A 314 19.70 51.56 -9.37
N LYS A 315 19.76 51.74 -10.69
CA LYS A 315 18.58 51.89 -11.56
C LYS A 315 18.43 50.68 -12.45
N ASP A 316 17.29 50.00 -12.40
CA ASP A 316 16.92 49.02 -13.43
C ASP A 316 16.39 49.78 -14.65
N LEU A 317 17.13 49.73 -15.78
CA LEU A 317 16.75 50.47 -17.00
C LEU A 317 15.55 49.84 -17.71
N SER A 318 15.20 48.58 -17.43
CA SER A 318 14.02 47.94 -18.01
C SER A 318 12.71 48.45 -17.41
N THR A 319 12.73 48.78 -16.12
CA THR A 319 11.56 49.34 -15.41
C THR A 319 11.67 50.85 -15.21
N ASN A 320 12.84 51.42 -15.53
CA ASN A 320 13.20 52.82 -15.28
C ASN A 320 13.13 53.21 -13.78
N SER A 321 13.24 52.23 -12.87
CA SER A 321 13.08 52.42 -11.43
C SER A 321 14.42 52.52 -10.71
N TRP A 322 14.52 53.47 -9.77
CA TRP A 322 15.66 53.63 -8.87
C TRP A 322 15.44 52.89 -7.56
N THR A 323 16.52 52.27 -7.06
CA THR A 323 16.58 51.62 -5.75
C THR A 323 17.79 52.15 -5.00
N MET A 324 17.56 52.72 -3.82
CA MET A 324 18.62 53.03 -2.87
C MET A 324 19.05 51.72 -2.21
N ILE A 325 20.28 51.29 -2.48
CA ILE A 325 20.82 50.05 -1.91
C ILE A 325 21.56 50.31 -0.59
N ARG A 326 21.92 51.57 -0.32
CA ARG A 326 22.47 52.01 0.96
C ARG A 326 22.28 53.51 1.16
N ASP A 327 21.80 53.89 2.34
CA ASP A 327 21.67 55.31 2.73
C ASP A 327 23.03 55.96 3.04
N TYR A 328 23.05 57.28 3.25
CA TYR A 328 24.23 58.08 3.56
C TYR A 328 25.02 57.55 4.76
N GLY A 329 26.33 57.35 4.57
CA GLY A 329 27.26 57.00 5.63
C GLY A 329 28.72 57.28 5.25
N GLU A 330 29.62 57.27 6.22
CA GLU A 330 31.03 57.65 6.04
C GLU A 330 31.85 56.61 5.24
N THR A 331 31.41 55.34 5.17
CA THR A 331 32.11 54.32 4.38
C THR A 331 31.90 54.55 2.88
N ASN A 332 32.99 54.49 2.13
CA ASN A 332 32.99 54.77 0.70
C ASN A 332 32.80 53.53 -0.19
N SER A 333 32.48 52.38 0.38
CA SER A 333 32.19 51.15 -0.36
C SER A 333 30.94 50.43 0.13
N PHE A 334 30.34 49.63 -0.76
CA PHE A 334 29.19 48.79 -0.47
C PHE A 334 29.14 47.56 -1.37
N ASN A 335 28.67 46.43 -0.84
CA ASN A 335 28.52 45.19 -1.58
C ASN A 335 27.13 45.12 -2.23
N TYR A 336 27.08 44.87 -3.54
CA TYR A 336 25.85 44.75 -4.30
C TYR A 336 25.81 43.42 -5.07
N THR A 337 24.70 42.70 -4.91
CA THR A 337 24.43 41.45 -5.63
C THR A 337 23.21 41.62 -6.53
N PRO A 338 23.39 41.72 -7.86
CA PRO A 338 22.29 41.82 -8.81
C PRO A 338 21.42 40.56 -8.76
N ALA A 339 20.09 40.73 -8.62
CA ALA A 339 19.15 39.61 -8.59
C ALA A 339 18.53 39.28 -9.97
N LYS A 340 18.71 40.17 -10.95
CA LYS A 340 18.04 40.09 -12.26
C LYS A 340 18.98 40.56 -13.35
N ALA A 341 18.93 39.88 -14.49
CA ALA A 341 19.66 40.27 -15.69
C ALA A 341 19.00 41.45 -16.41
N GLY A 342 19.81 42.29 -17.04
CA GLY A 342 19.36 43.50 -17.68
C GLY A 342 20.42 44.59 -17.69
N LYS A 343 20.06 45.79 -18.12
CA LYS A 343 20.95 46.95 -18.08
C LYS A 343 20.64 47.79 -16.84
N TYR A 344 21.69 48.19 -16.14
CA TYR A 344 21.60 48.93 -14.89
C TYR A 344 22.50 50.17 -14.91
N LEU A 345 22.06 51.22 -14.23
CA LEU A 345 22.97 52.27 -13.78
C LEU A 345 23.33 51.99 -12.32
N ILE A 346 24.61 51.94 -12.00
CA ILE A 346 25.11 51.88 -10.62
C ILE A 346 25.77 53.21 -10.32
N GLY A 347 25.43 53.83 -9.20
CA GLY A 347 26.10 55.06 -8.83
C GLY A 347 26.04 55.42 -7.37
N ILE A 348 26.71 56.51 -7.08
CA ILE A 348 26.96 57.00 -5.73
C ILE A 348 26.61 58.48 -5.72
N HIS A 349 25.85 58.89 -4.71
CA HIS A 349 25.69 60.29 -4.34
C HIS A 349 26.64 60.60 -3.20
N VAL A 350 27.24 61.78 -3.22
CA VAL A 350 28.06 62.28 -2.11
C VAL A 350 27.53 63.60 -1.60
N LYS A 351 27.77 63.87 -0.32
CA LYS A 351 27.62 65.20 0.26
C LYS A 351 28.60 65.43 1.39
N ASP A 352 28.90 66.70 1.64
CA ASP A 352 29.64 67.14 2.81
C ASP A 352 28.84 66.78 4.07
N LYS A 353 29.56 66.42 5.13
CA LYS A 353 28.97 66.03 6.42
C LYS A 353 27.99 67.07 6.98
N TYR A 354 28.17 68.35 6.67
CA TYR A 354 27.31 69.44 7.13
C TYR A 354 26.37 70.00 6.03
N SER A 355 26.39 69.43 4.82
CA SER A 355 25.49 69.86 3.74
C SER A 355 24.02 69.57 4.09
N LYS A 356 23.18 70.58 3.87
CA LYS A 356 21.72 70.47 4.00
C LYS A 356 21.04 70.07 2.70
N GLU A 357 21.79 70.02 1.61
CA GLU A 357 21.28 69.55 0.33
C GLU A 357 21.06 68.04 0.38
N ASN A 358 20.19 67.56 -0.51
CA ASN A 358 19.95 66.11 -0.65
C ASN A 358 21.22 65.39 -1.09
N LEU A 359 22.01 66.01 -1.98
CA LEU A 359 23.33 65.58 -2.42
C LEU A 359 24.14 66.80 -2.92
N ASP A 360 25.46 66.73 -2.89
CA ASP A 360 26.35 67.75 -3.47
C ASP A 360 26.85 67.38 -4.86
N ASP A 361 27.15 66.08 -5.09
CA ASP A 361 27.66 65.56 -6.36
C ASP A 361 27.29 64.06 -6.54
N PHE A 362 27.34 63.54 -7.77
CA PHE A 362 27.04 62.15 -8.09
C PHE A 362 27.71 61.64 -9.37
N ILE A 363 27.91 60.33 -9.46
CA ILE A 363 28.33 59.62 -10.67
C ILE A 363 27.48 58.36 -10.85
N TYR A 364 27.06 58.08 -12.08
CA TYR A 364 26.39 56.84 -12.48
C TYR A 364 27.13 56.19 -13.65
N GLU A 365 27.35 54.89 -13.54
CA GLU A 365 28.01 54.06 -14.56
C GLU A 365 27.07 52.97 -15.07
N ASN A 366 27.19 52.63 -16.35
CA ASN A 366 26.37 51.60 -16.98
C ASN A 366 26.97 50.21 -16.80
N TYR A 367 26.13 49.26 -16.42
CA TYR A 367 26.49 47.85 -16.33
C TYR A 367 25.42 46.96 -16.99
N THR A 368 25.86 45.95 -17.72
CA THR A 368 25.00 44.87 -18.21
C THR A 368 25.13 43.67 -17.28
N VAL A 369 24.03 43.32 -16.62
CA VAL A 369 23.94 42.11 -15.79
C VAL A 369 23.56 40.92 -16.69
N THR A 370 24.43 39.95 -16.82
CA THR A 370 24.24 38.71 -17.59
C THR A 370 23.95 37.51 -16.70
N ILE A 371 23.41 36.44 -17.29
CA ILE A 371 23.18 35.15 -16.61
C ILE A 371 24.23 34.18 -17.15
N SER A 372 24.99 33.55 -16.25
CA SER A 372 25.90 32.45 -16.60
C SER A 372 25.10 31.24 -17.07
N LYS A 373 25.69 30.45 -17.98
CA LYS A 373 25.14 29.17 -18.39
C LYS A 373 25.93 28.04 -17.75
N ALA A 374 25.24 27.03 -17.21
CA ALA A 374 25.91 25.82 -16.76
C ALA A 374 26.37 24.98 -17.96
N LYS A 375 27.48 24.27 -17.76
CA LYS A 375 28.00 23.28 -18.71
C LYS A 375 28.05 21.91 -18.03
N LEU A 376 27.76 20.83 -18.75
CA LEU A 376 27.86 19.46 -18.26
C LEU A 376 29.07 18.78 -18.89
N GLU A 377 30.05 18.39 -18.08
CA GLU A 377 31.30 17.81 -18.57
C GLU A 377 31.17 16.33 -18.91
N LYS A 378 30.50 15.57 -18.04
CA LYS A 378 30.26 14.13 -18.23
C LYS A 378 29.08 13.61 -17.41
N VAL A 379 28.56 12.47 -17.82
CA VAL A 379 27.57 11.66 -17.10
C VAL A 379 28.17 10.28 -16.85
N GLU A 380 28.02 9.78 -15.63
CA GLU A 380 28.45 8.43 -15.25
C GLU A 380 27.27 7.66 -14.68
N VAL A 381 27.14 6.40 -15.07
CA VAL A 381 26.22 5.45 -14.43
C VAL A 381 27.06 4.41 -13.70
N SER A 382 26.78 4.18 -12.43
CA SER A 382 27.51 3.21 -11.60
C SER A 382 26.59 2.24 -10.88
N TYR A 383 27.13 1.07 -10.53
CA TYR A 383 26.46 0.03 -9.76
C TYR A 383 27.43 -0.48 -8.69
N ASP A 384 26.99 -0.53 -7.42
CA ASP A 384 27.82 -0.88 -6.27
C ASP A 384 29.18 -0.14 -6.23
N GLY A 385 29.15 1.14 -6.59
CA GLY A 385 30.33 2.03 -6.61
C GLY A 385 31.22 1.92 -7.85
N ASN A 386 30.96 0.97 -8.76
CA ASN A 386 31.75 0.77 -9.98
C ASN A 386 31.07 1.43 -11.19
N VAL A 387 31.81 2.23 -11.96
CA VAL A 387 31.29 2.89 -13.18
C VAL A 387 31.09 1.85 -14.30
N ILE A 388 29.92 1.89 -14.94
CA ILE A 388 29.56 1.01 -16.06
C ILE A 388 30.10 1.62 -17.36
N THR A 389 31.08 0.94 -17.96
CA THR A 389 31.76 1.39 -19.19
C THR A 389 31.37 0.60 -20.44
N ASN A 390 30.81 -0.60 -20.29
CA ASN A 390 30.36 -1.44 -21.40
C ASN A 390 28.96 -1.07 -21.92
N GLY A 391 28.27 -0.13 -21.26
CA GLY A 391 26.92 0.28 -21.62
C GLY A 391 25.84 -0.77 -21.30
N GLU A 392 26.13 -1.78 -20.47
CA GLU A 392 25.17 -2.82 -20.11
C GLU A 392 24.71 -2.67 -18.65
N ILE A 393 23.40 -2.61 -18.45
CA ILE A 393 22.75 -2.55 -17.15
C ILE A 393 21.64 -3.61 -17.07
N GLY A 394 21.10 -3.85 -15.88
CA GLY A 394 20.15 -4.93 -15.60
C GLY A 394 18.81 -4.42 -15.09
N VAL A 395 17.73 -5.13 -15.43
CA VAL A 395 16.40 -4.85 -14.86
C VAL A 395 16.41 -5.06 -13.35
N GLY A 396 15.70 -4.20 -12.61
CA GLY A 396 15.51 -4.33 -11.16
C GLY A 396 16.72 -3.94 -10.29
N LYS A 397 17.86 -3.64 -10.90
CA LYS A 397 19.06 -3.13 -10.22
C LYS A 397 19.01 -1.61 -10.10
N SER A 398 19.37 -1.08 -8.93
CA SER A 398 19.44 0.36 -8.67
C SER A 398 20.81 0.91 -9.06
N TYR A 399 20.85 1.72 -10.10
CA TYR A 399 22.05 2.38 -10.60
C TYR A 399 22.12 3.82 -10.12
N VAL A 400 23.32 4.32 -9.81
CA VAL A 400 23.54 5.74 -9.51
C VAL A 400 23.92 6.44 -10.81
N ILE A 401 23.07 7.35 -11.28
CA ILE A 401 23.38 8.26 -12.37
C ILE A 401 23.99 9.51 -11.74
N LYS A 402 25.15 9.97 -12.21
CA LYS A 402 25.85 11.12 -11.68
C LYS A 402 26.35 12.05 -12.78
N GLY A 403 26.06 13.34 -12.63
CA GLY A 403 26.51 14.40 -13.52
C GLY A 403 27.62 15.24 -12.92
N TYR A 404 28.51 15.74 -13.76
CA TYR A 404 29.58 16.65 -13.37
C TYR A 404 29.39 17.96 -14.13
N GLY A 405 28.54 18.82 -13.57
CA GLY A 405 28.24 20.12 -14.13
C GLY A 405 29.01 21.22 -13.43
N ASN A 406 29.36 22.27 -14.17
CA ASN A 406 30.02 23.44 -13.65
C ASN A 406 29.24 24.71 -14.02
N SER A 407 29.04 25.59 -13.03
CA SER A 407 28.59 26.97 -13.23
C SER A 407 29.06 27.83 -12.07
N GLU A 408 29.29 29.12 -12.34
CA GLU A 408 29.79 30.08 -11.36
C GLU A 408 28.80 30.32 -10.20
N ASN A 409 27.50 30.14 -10.42
CA ASN A 409 26.44 30.34 -9.42
C ASN A 409 25.88 29.04 -8.82
N GLY A 410 26.49 27.90 -9.15
CA GLY A 410 25.96 26.57 -8.85
C GLY A 410 25.06 26.02 -9.94
N VAL A 411 24.90 24.70 -9.94
CA VAL A 411 24.25 23.94 -11.00
C VAL A 411 23.00 23.23 -10.48
N LEU A 412 21.91 23.32 -11.22
CA LEU A 412 20.72 22.50 -11.04
C LEU A 412 20.74 21.36 -12.05
N TYR A 413 20.45 20.15 -11.59
CA TYR A 413 20.47 18.92 -12.39
C TYR A 413 19.07 18.33 -12.54
N GLN A 414 18.67 17.93 -13.74
CA GLN A 414 17.41 17.21 -14.01
C GLN A 414 17.75 15.89 -14.72
N PHE A 415 17.10 14.79 -14.35
CA PHE A 415 17.47 13.44 -14.81
C PHE A 415 16.39 12.84 -15.70
N TRP A 416 16.82 12.27 -16.82
CA TRP A 416 15.96 11.77 -17.87
C TRP A 416 16.37 10.37 -18.33
N VAL A 417 15.36 9.60 -18.71
CA VAL A 417 15.53 8.32 -19.38
C VAL A 417 14.62 8.27 -20.60
N LYS A 418 15.13 7.81 -21.74
CA LYS A 418 14.34 7.53 -22.95
C LYS A 418 14.30 6.04 -23.21
N ASP A 419 13.12 5.47 -23.31
CA ASP A 419 12.95 4.12 -23.86
C ASP A 419 12.96 4.22 -25.40
N LEU A 420 13.97 3.62 -26.04
CA LEU A 420 14.11 3.69 -27.50
C LEU A 420 13.13 2.78 -28.24
N SER A 421 12.53 1.78 -27.58
CA SER A 421 11.53 0.90 -28.19
C SER A 421 10.19 1.62 -28.38
N THR A 422 9.83 2.51 -27.46
CA THR A 422 8.61 3.32 -27.50
C THR A 422 8.88 4.77 -27.91
N ASN A 423 10.14 5.13 -28.13
CA ASN A 423 10.62 6.47 -28.41
C ASN A 423 10.13 7.52 -27.37
N SER A 424 9.89 7.09 -26.13
CA SER A 424 9.25 7.90 -25.09
C SER A 424 10.26 8.37 -24.03
N TRP A 425 10.17 9.66 -23.66
CA TRP A 425 10.98 10.26 -22.61
C TRP A 425 10.25 10.25 -21.26
N THR A 426 10.99 9.94 -20.20
CA THR A 426 10.54 10.00 -18.82
C THR A 426 11.51 10.85 -18.01
N MET A 427 10.99 11.90 -17.38
CA MET A 427 11.73 12.64 -16.35
C MET A 427 11.69 11.82 -15.07
N ILE A 428 12.84 11.31 -14.65
CA ILE A 428 12.95 10.50 -13.42
C ILE A 428 13.24 11.36 -12.19
N ARG A 429 13.71 12.59 -12.40
CA ARG A 429 13.88 13.60 -11.34
C ARG A 429 13.89 15.01 -11.93
N ASP A 430 13.15 15.91 -11.31
CA ASP A 430 13.16 17.33 -11.66
C ASP A 430 14.45 18.04 -11.18
N TYR A 431 14.64 19.30 -11.58
CA TYR A 431 15.79 20.14 -11.24
C TYR A 431 16.04 20.24 -9.73
N GLY A 432 17.28 19.95 -9.32
CA GLY A 432 17.75 20.15 -7.95
C GLY A 432 19.27 20.24 -7.86
N GLU A 433 19.79 20.68 -6.71
CA GLU A 433 21.23 20.94 -6.51
C GLU A 433 22.09 19.66 -6.41
N THR A 434 21.48 18.50 -6.11
CA THR A 434 22.23 17.23 -6.06
C THR A 434 22.56 16.73 -7.46
N ASN A 435 23.81 16.32 -7.66
CA ASN A 435 24.32 15.90 -8.95
C ASN A 435 24.21 14.38 -9.21
N SER A 436 23.54 13.64 -8.33
CA SER A 436 23.28 12.21 -8.52
C SER A 436 21.82 11.83 -8.24
N PHE A 437 21.40 10.73 -8.85
CA PHE A 437 20.08 10.14 -8.65
C PHE A 437 20.10 8.63 -8.89
N ASN A 438 19.29 7.89 -8.14
CA ASN A 438 19.17 6.44 -8.29
C ASN A 438 18.08 6.09 -9.31
N TYR A 439 18.40 5.22 -10.26
CA TYR A 439 17.48 4.75 -11.28
C TYR A 439 17.47 3.22 -11.34
N THR A 440 16.27 2.65 -11.31
CA THR A 440 16.04 1.20 -11.42
C THR A 440 15.25 0.92 -12.70
N PRO A 441 15.87 0.38 -13.76
CA PRO A 441 15.16 -0.01 -14.97
C PRO A 441 14.11 -1.09 -14.68
N ALA A 442 12.89 -0.89 -15.18
CA ALA A 442 11.79 -1.84 -15.00
C ALA A 442 11.63 -2.84 -16.15
N LYS A 443 12.27 -2.58 -17.29
CA LYS A 443 12.12 -3.35 -18.53
C LYS A 443 13.45 -3.42 -19.29
N ASP A 444 13.68 -4.53 -19.98
CA ASP A 444 14.80 -4.70 -20.90
C ASP A 444 14.62 -3.87 -22.17
N GLY A 445 15.74 -3.61 -22.84
CA GLY A 445 15.77 -2.86 -24.09
C GLY A 445 16.88 -1.83 -24.13
N LYS A 446 16.82 -0.95 -25.13
CA LYS A 446 17.82 0.12 -25.30
C LYS A 446 17.27 1.43 -24.76
N TYR A 447 18.09 2.12 -23.96
CA TYR A 447 17.73 3.35 -23.29
C TYR A 447 18.77 4.43 -23.53
N LEU A 448 18.32 5.69 -23.61
CA LEU A 448 19.20 6.84 -23.36
C LEU A 448 19.01 7.27 -21.91
N ILE A 449 20.11 7.37 -21.17
CA ILE A 449 20.11 7.95 -19.83
C ILE A 449 20.86 9.28 -19.93
N GLY A 450 20.27 10.35 -19.41
CA GLY A 450 20.98 11.62 -19.42
C GLY A 450 20.53 12.61 -18.39
N ILE A 451 21.26 13.71 -18.38
CA ILE A 451 21.12 14.77 -17.40
C ILE A 451 21.05 16.08 -18.17
N HIS A 452 20.09 16.92 -17.80
CA HIS A 452 20.08 18.33 -18.17
C HIS A 452 20.66 19.14 -17.01
N VAL A 453 21.44 20.16 -17.33
CA VAL A 453 21.93 21.12 -16.35
C VAL A 453 21.48 22.52 -16.70
N LYS A 454 21.36 23.35 -15.67
CA LYS A 454 21.26 24.80 -15.84
C LYS A 454 21.87 25.53 -14.65
N ASP A 455 22.30 26.76 -14.89
CA ASP A 455 22.68 27.69 -13.85
C ASP A 455 21.48 27.97 -12.95
N LYS A 456 21.75 28.16 -11.66
CA LYS A 456 20.72 28.44 -10.66
C LYS A 456 19.80 29.62 -11.01
N TYR A 457 20.28 30.59 -11.79
CA TYR A 457 19.53 31.75 -12.23
C TYR A 457 19.11 31.71 -13.71
N SER A 458 19.44 30.65 -14.45
CA SER A 458 19.03 30.51 -15.84
C SER A 458 17.50 30.46 -15.97
N LYS A 459 17.00 31.23 -16.94
CA LYS A 459 15.57 31.25 -17.32
C LYS A 459 15.27 30.28 -18.47
N GLU A 460 16.31 29.69 -19.06
CA GLU A 460 16.14 28.67 -20.09
C GLU A 460 15.64 27.37 -19.46
N ASN A 461 15.02 26.52 -20.29
CA ASN A 461 14.59 25.20 -19.84
C ASN A 461 15.78 24.35 -19.38
N LEU A 462 16.90 24.46 -20.10
CA LEU A 462 18.21 23.88 -19.78
C LEU A 462 19.31 24.73 -20.43
N ASP A 463 20.53 24.68 -19.88
CA ASP A 463 21.71 25.31 -20.48
C ASP A 463 22.55 24.31 -21.29
N ASP A 464 22.68 23.08 -20.80
CA ASP A 464 23.46 22.01 -21.44
C ASP A 464 22.91 20.61 -21.06
N PHE A 465 23.26 19.58 -21.83
CA PHE A 465 22.83 18.20 -21.58
C PHE A 465 23.78 17.15 -22.19
N ILE A 466 23.77 15.95 -21.60
CA ILE A 466 24.44 14.75 -22.14
C ILE A 466 23.48 13.57 -22.03
N TYR A 467 23.43 12.74 -23.07
CA TYR A 467 22.73 11.46 -23.10
C TYR A 467 23.69 10.33 -23.48
N GLU A 468 23.65 9.25 -22.72
CA GLU A 468 24.45 8.05 -22.95
C GLU A 468 23.56 6.85 -23.24
N ASN A 469 24.03 5.95 -24.11
CA ASN A 469 23.29 4.75 -24.49
C ASN A 469 23.56 3.61 -23.50
N TYR A 470 22.49 2.96 -23.05
CA TYR A 470 22.57 1.74 -22.24
C TYR A 470 21.64 0.66 -22.79
N THR A 471 22.12 -0.58 -22.79
CA THR A 471 21.31 -1.77 -23.03
C THR A 471 20.95 -2.36 -21.68
N VAL A 472 19.66 -2.34 -21.34
CA VAL A 472 19.11 -3.02 -20.17
C VAL A 472 18.84 -4.48 -20.56
N THR A 473 19.41 -5.40 -19.80
CA THR A 473 19.25 -6.85 -19.99
C THR A 473 18.48 -7.47 -18.82
N ILE A 474 17.77 -8.56 -19.07
CA ILE A 474 17.17 -9.41 -18.04
C ILE A 474 18.09 -10.61 -17.84
N SER A 475 18.53 -10.83 -16.60
CA SER A 475 19.23 -12.06 -16.23
C SER A 475 18.24 -13.22 -16.18
N LYS A 476 18.71 -14.42 -16.53
CA LYS A 476 17.94 -15.65 -16.39
C LYS A 476 18.54 -16.52 -15.30
N ALA A 477 17.69 -17.07 -14.43
CA ALA A 477 18.13 -18.07 -13.46
C ALA A 477 18.39 -19.41 -14.15
N LYS A 478 19.34 -20.17 -13.59
CA LYS A 478 19.63 -21.54 -13.98
C LYS A 478 19.46 -22.46 -12.77
N LEU A 479 18.84 -23.63 -12.96
CA LEU A 479 18.71 -24.64 -11.91
C LEU A 479 19.78 -25.71 -12.12
N GLU A 480 20.69 -25.86 -11.15
CA GLU A 480 21.81 -26.80 -11.28
C GLU A 480 21.41 -28.23 -10.93
N LYS A 481 20.63 -28.41 -9.86
CA LYS A 481 20.13 -29.72 -9.42
C LYS A 481 18.90 -29.61 -8.52
N VAL A 482 18.18 -30.71 -8.43
CA VAL A 482 17.08 -30.94 -7.49
C VAL A 482 17.42 -32.15 -6.63
N GLU A 483 17.20 -32.03 -5.32
CA GLU A 483 17.41 -33.12 -4.37
C GLU A 483 16.15 -33.34 -3.54
N ILE A 484 15.79 -34.61 -3.33
CA ILE A 484 14.83 -35.00 -2.31
C ILE A 484 15.58 -35.68 -1.17
N SER A 485 15.28 -35.29 0.07
CA SER A 485 15.88 -35.89 1.25
C SER A 485 14.85 -36.31 2.29
N TYR A 486 15.20 -37.30 3.11
CA TYR A 486 14.44 -37.78 4.25
C TYR A 486 15.34 -37.82 5.48
N ASN A 487 14.93 -37.17 6.57
CA ASN A 487 15.73 -37.02 7.80
C ASN A 487 17.17 -36.53 7.51
N GLY A 488 17.33 -35.61 6.56
CA GLY A 488 18.62 -35.02 6.17
C GLY A 488 19.45 -35.85 5.18
N ASN A 489 19.05 -37.08 4.84
CA ASN A 489 19.76 -37.92 3.86
C ASN A 489 19.13 -37.80 2.47
N VAL A 490 19.94 -37.54 1.44
CA VAL A 490 19.48 -37.45 0.04
C VAL A 490 19.09 -38.83 -0.47
N ILE A 491 17.93 -38.92 -1.12
CA ILE A 491 17.39 -40.15 -1.72
C ILE A 491 17.87 -40.25 -3.16
N THR A 492 18.67 -41.28 -3.46
CA THR A 492 19.31 -41.49 -4.77
C THR A 492 18.72 -42.64 -5.57
N ASN A 493 18.00 -43.58 -4.93
CA ASN A 493 17.38 -44.72 -5.61
C ASN A 493 16.03 -44.38 -6.28
N GLY A 494 15.54 -43.14 -6.14
CA GLY A 494 14.26 -42.72 -6.70
C GLY A 494 13.04 -43.32 -6.01
N GLU A 495 13.18 -43.94 -4.82
CA GLU A 495 12.07 -44.55 -4.10
C GLU A 495 11.80 -43.82 -2.77
N ILE A 496 10.53 -43.44 -2.57
CA ILE A 496 10.05 -42.77 -1.35
C ILE A 496 8.78 -43.47 -0.85
N GLY A 497 8.36 -43.26 0.38
CA GLY A 497 7.22 -43.94 0.99
C GLY A 497 6.03 -43.01 1.22
N VAL A 498 4.82 -43.56 1.11
CA VAL A 498 3.58 -42.85 1.46
C VAL A 498 3.61 -42.41 2.94
N GLY A 499 3.07 -41.22 3.22
CA GLY A 499 2.85 -40.71 4.57
C GLY A 499 4.11 -40.18 5.29
N LYS A 500 5.28 -40.22 4.66
CA LYS A 500 6.52 -39.63 5.18
C LYS A 500 6.71 -38.20 4.68
N SER A 501 7.34 -37.33 5.47
CA SER A 501 7.64 -35.95 5.08
C SER A 501 9.03 -35.88 4.47
N TYR A 502 9.13 -35.47 3.21
CA TYR A 502 10.37 -35.32 2.45
C TYR A 502 10.68 -33.85 2.21
N VAL A 503 11.96 -33.48 2.21
CA VAL A 503 12.38 -32.12 1.82
C VAL A 503 12.80 -32.16 0.36
N ILE A 504 12.10 -31.40 -0.48
CA ILE A 504 12.49 -31.12 -1.86
C ILE A 504 13.32 -29.84 -1.84
N LYS A 505 14.51 -29.84 -2.43
CA LYS A 505 15.43 -28.70 -2.43
C LYS A 505 16.03 -28.46 -3.80
N GLY A 506 16.03 -27.20 -4.23
CA GLY A 506 16.63 -26.74 -5.49
C GLY A 506 17.89 -25.92 -5.25
N TYR A 507 18.81 -25.99 -6.21
CA TYR A 507 20.04 -25.21 -6.20
C TYR A 507 20.08 -24.36 -7.47
N GLY A 508 19.44 -23.21 -7.41
CA GLY A 508 19.39 -22.25 -8.50
C GLY A 508 20.43 -21.15 -8.33
N ASN A 509 20.91 -20.62 -9.44
CA ASN A 509 21.81 -19.48 -9.48
C ASN A 509 21.28 -18.40 -10.43
N SER A 510 21.32 -17.15 -9.98
CA SER A 510 21.13 -15.97 -10.82
C SER A 510 21.84 -14.76 -10.21
N ALA A 511 22.20 -13.80 -11.05
CA ALA A 511 22.87 -12.56 -10.63
C ALA A 511 22.02 -11.70 -9.67
N ASN A 512 20.69 -11.86 -9.65
CA ASN A 512 19.76 -11.05 -8.84
C ASN A 512 19.06 -11.83 -7.72
N GLY A 513 19.44 -13.09 -7.51
CA GLY A 513 18.68 -14.03 -6.68
C GLY A 513 17.63 -14.80 -7.49
N VAL A 514 17.16 -15.90 -6.90
CA VAL A 514 16.34 -16.91 -7.57
C VAL A 514 15.01 -17.08 -6.83
N LEU A 515 13.92 -17.13 -7.58
CA LEU A 515 12.61 -17.53 -7.09
C LEU A 515 12.35 -18.99 -7.48
N TYR A 516 11.84 -19.79 -6.54
CA TYR A 516 11.59 -21.21 -6.67
C TYR A 516 10.10 -21.51 -6.59
N GLN A 517 9.59 -22.31 -7.53
CA GLN A 517 8.24 -22.83 -7.54
C GLN A 517 8.30 -24.36 -7.62
N PHE A 518 7.49 -25.05 -6.82
CA PHE A 518 7.60 -26.49 -6.63
C PHE A 518 6.36 -27.21 -7.14
N TRP A 519 6.59 -28.31 -7.84
CA TRP A 519 5.56 -29.08 -8.54
C TRP A 519 5.71 -30.57 -8.33
N VAL A 520 4.58 -31.28 -8.38
CA VAL A 520 4.55 -32.73 -8.49
C VAL A 520 3.57 -33.14 -9.58
N LYS A 521 3.96 -34.07 -10.45
CA LYS A 521 3.10 -34.66 -11.47
C LYS A 521 2.79 -36.09 -11.11
N ASP A 522 1.53 -36.42 -10.98
CA ASP A 522 1.07 -37.80 -10.91
C ASP A 522 1.05 -38.40 -12.33
N LEU A 523 1.92 -39.37 -12.60
CA LEU A 523 2.04 -39.95 -13.95
C LEU A 523 0.85 -40.86 -14.31
N SER A 524 0.10 -41.36 -13.33
CA SER A 524 -1.07 -42.20 -13.59
C SER A 524 -2.26 -41.40 -14.13
N THR A 525 -2.41 -40.15 -13.65
CA THR A 525 -3.48 -39.22 -14.05
C THR A 525 -2.99 -38.14 -15.01
N ASN A 526 -1.69 -38.14 -15.32
CA ASN A 526 -0.99 -37.12 -16.09
C ASN A 526 -1.23 -35.69 -15.58
N SER A 527 -1.49 -35.53 -14.27
CA SER A 527 -1.94 -34.27 -13.67
C SER A 527 -0.83 -33.62 -12.84
N TRP A 528 -0.64 -32.32 -13.03
CA TRP A 528 0.30 -31.50 -12.26
C TRP A 528 -0.38 -30.84 -11.07
N THR A 529 0.31 -30.85 -9.94
CA THR A 529 -0.08 -30.16 -8.71
C THR A 529 1.04 -29.23 -8.28
N MET A 530 0.75 -27.93 -8.16
CA MET A 530 1.67 -26.97 -7.56
C MET A 530 1.65 -27.15 -6.06
N ILE A 531 2.79 -27.48 -5.46
CA ILE A 531 2.92 -27.64 -4.00
C ILE A 531 3.33 -26.33 -3.32
N LYS A 532 3.97 -25.41 -4.07
CA LYS A 532 4.29 -24.06 -3.61
C LYS A 532 4.56 -23.13 -4.78
N ASP A 533 4.00 -21.94 -4.71
CA ASP A 533 4.21 -20.88 -5.70
C ASP A 533 5.59 -20.21 -5.53
N TYR A 534 6.01 -19.39 -6.49
CA TYR A 534 7.31 -18.72 -6.50
C TYR A 534 7.62 -17.97 -5.19
N GLY A 535 8.77 -18.28 -4.60
CA GLY A 535 9.34 -17.57 -3.45
C GLY A 535 10.86 -17.73 -3.35
N GLU A 536 11.52 -16.99 -2.46
CA GLU A 536 12.98 -17.02 -2.30
C GLU A 536 13.49 -18.29 -1.59
N GLU A 537 12.60 -19.04 -0.93
CA GLU A 537 12.94 -20.29 -0.26
C GLU A 537 13.20 -21.42 -1.26
N ASN A 538 14.42 -21.95 -1.23
CA ASN A 538 14.86 -23.01 -2.13
C ASN A 538 14.49 -24.43 -1.69
N SER A 539 13.67 -24.60 -0.65
CA SER A 539 13.18 -25.91 -0.22
C SER A 539 11.73 -25.90 0.26
N ILE A 540 11.14 -27.10 0.31
CA ILE A 540 9.80 -27.35 0.85
C ILE A 540 9.65 -28.76 1.40
N ASN A 541 8.81 -28.91 2.43
CA ASN A 541 8.33 -30.21 2.89
C ASN A 541 7.15 -30.71 2.05
N TRP A 542 7.26 -31.94 1.55
CA TRP A 542 6.20 -32.63 0.81
C TRP A 542 5.91 -34.00 1.44
N LYS A 543 4.62 -34.29 1.65
CA LYS A 543 4.13 -35.54 2.24
C LYS A 543 3.21 -36.25 1.25
N PRO A 544 3.70 -37.21 0.45
CA PRO A 544 2.85 -37.92 -0.49
C PRO A 544 1.86 -38.82 0.24
N THR A 545 0.61 -38.82 -0.20
CA THR A 545 -0.49 -39.60 0.41
C THR A 545 -0.89 -40.82 -0.39
N VAL A 546 -0.43 -40.95 -1.63
CA VAL A 546 -0.82 -42.04 -2.53
C VAL A 546 0.40 -42.62 -3.24
N GLY A 547 0.48 -43.95 -3.31
CA GLY A 547 1.55 -44.65 -4.02
C GLY A 547 1.51 -44.43 -5.54
N GLY A 548 2.59 -44.78 -6.23
CA GLY A 548 2.71 -44.72 -7.70
C GLY A 548 3.93 -43.95 -8.22
N LYS A 549 3.97 -43.66 -9.52
CA LYS A 549 5.09 -42.95 -10.17
C LYS A 549 4.78 -41.46 -10.33
N TYR A 550 5.75 -40.61 -9.99
CA TYR A 550 5.62 -39.16 -10.00
C TYR A 550 6.84 -38.50 -10.63
N LEU A 551 6.64 -37.33 -11.24
CA LEU A 551 7.72 -36.35 -11.45
C LEU A 551 7.68 -35.33 -10.32
N VAL A 552 8.81 -35.08 -9.69
CA VAL A 552 8.97 -33.97 -8.75
C VAL A 552 9.81 -32.89 -9.41
N GLY A 553 9.28 -31.68 -9.43
CA GLY A 553 9.80 -30.59 -10.23
C GLY A 553 10.04 -29.31 -9.46
N ILE A 554 11.07 -28.59 -9.85
CA ILE A 554 11.29 -27.21 -9.43
C ILE A 554 11.41 -26.35 -10.69
N HIS A 555 10.64 -25.28 -10.75
CA HIS A 555 10.86 -24.19 -11.69
C HIS A 555 11.64 -23.09 -10.97
N VAL A 556 12.58 -22.48 -11.68
CA VAL A 556 13.29 -21.30 -11.19
C VAL A 556 13.13 -20.15 -12.16
N LYS A 557 13.19 -18.94 -11.61
CA LYS A 557 13.40 -17.73 -12.39
C LYS A 557 14.19 -16.70 -11.61
N ASP A 558 14.84 -15.80 -12.34
CA ASP A 558 15.45 -14.62 -11.78
C ASP A 558 14.36 -13.77 -11.12
N LYS A 559 14.72 -13.10 -10.03
CA LYS A 559 13.81 -12.24 -9.27
C LYS A 559 13.07 -11.21 -10.14
N TYR A 560 13.69 -10.77 -11.24
CA TYR A 560 13.11 -9.78 -12.15
C TYR A 560 12.73 -10.36 -13.53
N SER A 561 12.79 -11.68 -13.70
CA SER A 561 12.33 -12.31 -14.94
C SER A 561 10.81 -12.18 -15.09
N ILE A 562 10.40 -11.76 -16.29
CA ILE A 562 9.00 -11.67 -16.72
C ILE A 562 8.49 -12.98 -17.33
N ASP A 563 9.39 -13.93 -17.60
CA ASP A 563 9.02 -15.25 -18.10
C ASP A 563 8.30 -16.05 -17.00
N THR A 564 7.48 -17.02 -17.42
CA THR A 564 6.79 -17.91 -16.48
C THR A 564 7.76 -18.80 -15.69
N LEU A 565 8.91 -19.11 -16.26
CA LEU A 565 10.09 -19.72 -15.66
C LEU A 565 11.31 -19.45 -16.55
N ASP A 566 12.51 -19.42 -15.98
CA ASP A 566 13.76 -19.35 -16.74
C ASP A 566 14.36 -20.73 -16.99
N ASP A 567 14.26 -21.62 -16.00
CA ASP A 567 14.79 -22.99 -16.07
C ASP A 567 13.99 -23.94 -15.16
N HIS A 568 14.12 -25.25 -15.40
CA HIS A 568 13.45 -26.27 -14.61
C HIS A 568 14.18 -27.62 -14.66
N ILE A 569 13.97 -28.43 -13.62
CA ILE A 569 14.39 -29.83 -13.56
C ILE A 569 13.22 -30.66 -13.03
N TYR A 570 13.00 -31.82 -13.64
CA TYR A 570 12.03 -32.83 -13.21
C TYR A 570 12.72 -34.16 -12.95
N GLU A 571 12.53 -34.71 -11.76
CA GLU A 571 13.10 -35.99 -11.34
C GLU A 571 12.01 -37.03 -11.12
N ASN A 572 12.28 -38.28 -11.51
CA ASN A 572 11.34 -39.38 -11.34
C ASN A 572 11.44 -39.98 -9.94
N TYR A 573 10.29 -40.17 -9.29
CA TYR A 573 10.19 -40.89 -8.02
C TYR A 573 9.06 -41.92 -8.05
N THR A 574 9.33 -43.10 -7.49
CA THR A 574 8.33 -44.12 -7.18
C THR A 574 7.97 -44.02 -5.70
N ILE A 575 6.70 -43.75 -5.42
CA ILE A 575 6.16 -43.70 -4.08
C ILE A 575 5.62 -45.09 -3.73
N LEU A 576 6.33 -45.77 -2.85
CA LEU A 576 6.00 -47.10 -2.35
C LEU A 576 4.82 -47.00 -1.38
N SER A 577 3.75 -47.73 -1.68
CA SER A 577 2.66 -48.05 -0.75
C SER A 577 2.89 -49.44 -0.14
N ASP A 578 2.33 -49.69 1.04
CA ASP A 578 2.24 -51.06 1.56
C ASP A 578 1.20 -51.85 0.76
N ASN A 579 1.37 -53.16 0.63
CA ASN A 579 0.42 -54.06 -0.05
C ASN A 579 -0.47 -54.76 0.98
N ALA A 580 -1.77 -54.87 0.70
CA ALA A 580 -2.64 -55.75 1.46
C ALA A 580 -2.37 -57.23 1.14
N ARG A 581 -2.43 -58.08 2.16
CA ARG A 581 -2.27 -59.53 2.05
C ARG A 581 -3.54 -60.24 2.48
N LEU A 582 -4.07 -61.13 1.63
CA LEU A 582 -5.26 -61.92 1.92
C LEU A 582 -4.88 -63.26 2.55
N GLU A 583 -5.29 -63.48 3.79
CA GLU A 583 -4.94 -64.68 4.54
C GLU A 583 -5.92 -65.83 4.25
N LYS A 584 -7.22 -65.52 4.26
CA LYS A 584 -8.27 -66.54 4.06
C LYS A 584 -9.53 -65.97 3.41
N VAL A 585 -10.24 -66.89 2.73
CA VAL A 585 -11.60 -66.71 2.21
C VAL A 585 -12.44 -67.86 2.73
N GLU A 586 -13.54 -67.54 3.40
CA GLU A 586 -14.47 -68.49 4.02
C GLU A 586 -15.88 -68.28 3.48
N VAL A 587 -16.64 -69.36 3.32
CA VAL A 587 -18.06 -69.32 2.98
C VAL A 587 -18.84 -69.99 4.12
N LYS A 588 -19.86 -69.31 4.63
CA LYS A 588 -20.62 -69.74 5.81
C LYS A 588 -22.11 -69.82 5.53
N LEU A 589 -22.80 -70.80 6.11
CA LEU A 589 -24.27 -70.89 6.17
C LEU A 589 -24.66 -70.86 7.65
N ASP A 590 -25.50 -69.88 8.03
CA ASP A 590 -25.93 -69.69 9.42
C ASP A 590 -24.75 -69.64 10.42
N GLY A 591 -23.63 -69.03 10.00
CA GLY A 591 -22.39 -68.91 10.78
C GLY A 591 -21.44 -70.11 10.70
N ASN A 592 -21.87 -71.26 10.16
CA ASN A 592 -21.06 -72.47 10.05
C ASN A 592 -20.27 -72.52 8.74
N LEU A 593 -18.98 -72.89 8.81
CA LEU A 593 -18.09 -72.99 7.65
C LEU A 593 -18.55 -74.10 6.70
N ILE A 594 -18.60 -73.77 5.41
CA ILE A 594 -18.93 -74.71 4.33
C ILE A 594 -17.70 -74.91 3.46
N SER A 595 -17.33 -76.19 3.26
CA SER A 595 -16.08 -76.56 2.62
C SER A 595 -16.22 -76.92 1.14
N ASN A 596 -17.29 -77.62 0.73
CA ASN A 596 -17.35 -78.23 -0.61
C ASN A 596 -18.65 -77.94 -1.38
N ASN A 597 -19.80 -78.10 -0.72
CA ASN A 597 -21.09 -78.10 -1.41
C ASN A 597 -22.00 -76.97 -0.91
N LEU A 598 -22.49 -76.16 -1.84
CA LEU A 598 -23.55 -75.18 -1.63
C LEU A 598 -24.85 -75.71 -2.22
N ASN A 599 -25.99 -75.18 -1.79
CA ASN A 599 -27.30 -75.55 -2.30
C ASN A 599 -27.95 -74.36 -2.99
N VAL A 600 -28.61 -74.62 -4.12
CA VAL A 600 -29.42 -73.61 -4.80
C VAL A 600 -30.46 -73.03 -3.82
N GLY A 601 -30.64 -71.72 -3.84
CA GLY A 601 -31.64 -71.01 -3.03
C GLY A 601 -31.27 -70.79 -1.55
N LYS A 602 -30.12 -71.29 -1.07
CA LYS A 602 -29.61 -70.97 0.28
C LYS A 602 -28.69 -69.76 0.24
N THR A 603 -28.82 -68.87 1.23
CA THR A 603 -27.98 -67.67 1.32
C THR A 603 -26.74 -67.95 2.16
N TYR A 604 -25.56 -67.71 1.58
CA TYR A 604 -24.26 -67.91 2.22
C TYR A 604 -23.58 -66.57 2.47
N THR A 605 -22.80 -66.45 3.55
CA THR A 605 -21.91 -65.32 3.79
C THR A 605 -20.50 -65.67 3.32
N ILE A 606 -19.96 -64.87 2.40
CA ILE A 606 -18.57 -64.93 1.93
C ILE A 606 -17.78 -63.91 2.75
N GLU A 607 -16.69 -64.32 3.36
CA GLU A 607 -15.86 -63.48 4.23
C GLU A 607 -14.38 -63.60 3.86
N GLY A 608 -13.70 -62.46 3.75
CA GLY A 608 -12.24 -62.36 3.59
C GLY A 608 -11.57 -61.88 4.87
N SER A 609 -10.39 -62.40 5.19
CA SER A 609 -9.53 -61.86 6.26
C SER A 609 -8.18 -61.48 5.67
N ALA A 610 -7.81 -60.20 5.82
CA ALA A 610 -6.64 -59.62 5.18
C ALA A 610 -6.02 -58.56 6.08
N THR A 611 -4.73 -58.30 5.89
CA THR A 611 -3.96 -57.34 6.68
C THR A 611 -3.28 -56.32 5.78
N SER A 612 -3.28 -55.06 6.22
CA SER A 612 -2.43 -53.99 5.68
C SER A 612 -2.21 -52.90 6.73
N LYS A 613 -1.11 -52.15 6.62
CA LYS A 613 -0.79 -51.07 7.57
C LYS A 613 -1.77 -49.89 7.48
N ASN A 614 -2.34 -49.61 6.29
CA ASN A 614 -3.21 -48.45 6.07
C ASN A 614 -4.71 -48.80 5.99
N GLY A 615 -5.08 -50.05 6.29
CA GLY A 615 -6.42 -50.58 6.09
C GLY A 615 -6.60 -51.27 4.74
N VAL A 616 -7.64 -52.10 4.63
CA VAL A 616 -7.88 -52.98 3.47
C VAL A 616 -9.22 -52.68 2.82
N LEU A 617 -9.25 -52.69 1.49
CA LEU A 617 -10.46 -52.68 0.69
C LEU A 617 -10.71 -54.08 0.10
N TYR A 618 -11.96 -54.54 0.11
CA TYR A 618 -12.39 -55.88 -0.32
C TYR A 618 -13.37 -55.81 -1.49
N GLN A 619 -13.12 -56.61 -2.52
CA GLN A 619 -13.98 -56.82 -3.69
C GLN A 619 -14.36 -58.30 -3.80
N PHE A 620 -15.60 -58.63 -4.15
CA PHE A 620 -16.13 -60.00 -4.11
C PHE A 620 -16.57 -60.49 -5.48
N TRP A 621 -16.22 -61.73 -5.80
CA TRP A 621 -16.41 -62.31 -7.13
C TRP A 621 -16.92 -63.76 -7.06
N VAL A 622 -17.72 -64.12 -8.07
CA VAL A 622 -18.08 -65.50 -8.37
C VAL A 622 -17.83 -65.80 -9.84
N LYS A 623 -17.37 -67.01 -10.17
CA LYS A 623 -17.20 -67.49 -11.55
C LYS A 623 -18.05 -68.72 -11.77
N ASP A 624 -18.97 -68.69 -12.73
CA ASP A 624 -19.63 -69.90 -13.22
C ASP A 624 -18.66 -70.63 -14.17
N LEU A 625 -18.17 -71.80 -13.75
CA LEU A 625 -17.20 -72.57 -14.54
C LEU A 625 -17.83 -73.25 -15.76
N SER A 626 -19.15 -73.44 -15.80
CA SER A 626 -19.83 -74.04 -16.95
C SER A 626 -19.83 -73.13 -18.18
N ILE A 627 -19.86 -71.82 -17.95
CA ILE A 627 -19.85 -70.80 -19.01
C ILE A 627 -18.57 -69.93 -18.97
N ASN A 628 -17.61 -70.28 -18.10
CA ASN A 628 -16.35 -69.59 -17.89
C ASN A 628 -16.50 -68.07 -17.67
N SER A 629 -17.54 -67.64 -16.96
CA SER A 629 -17.91 -66.23 -16.82
C SER A 629 -17.81 -65.75 -15.38
N TRP A 630 -17.23 -64.57 -15.18
CA TRP A 630 -17.12 -63.90 -13.89
C TRP A 630 -18.29 -62.94 -13.66
N ALA A 631 -18.80 -62.91 -12.43
CA ALA A 631 -19.72 -61.91 -11.94
C ALA A 631 -19.15 -61.25 -10.68
N MET A 632 -19.09 -59.93 -10.69
CA MET A 632 -18.73 -59.14 -9.50
C MET A 632 -19.95 -59.07 -8.59
N LEU A 633 -19.81 -59.57 -7.36
CA LEU A 633 -20.85 -59.44 -6.34
C LEU A 633 -20.84 -58.04 -5.72
N ARG A 634 -19.65 -57.46 -5.53
CA ARG A 634 -19.46 -56.08 -5.03
C ARG A 634 -18.09 -55.55 -5.37
N ASP A 635 -18.05 -54.27 -5.71
CA ASP A 635 -16.82 -53.51 -5.88
C ASP A 635 -16.08 -53.29 -4.54
N TYR A 636 -14.85 -52.75 -4.60
CA TYR A 636 -14.00 -52.45 -3.46
C TYR A 636 -14.70 -51.59 -2.39
N GLY A 637 -14.69 -52.08 -1.16
CA GLY A 637 -15.17 -51.36 0.02
C GLY A 637 -14.56 -51.91 1.32
N GLU A 638 -14.74 -51.22 2.44
CA GLU A 638 -14.09 -51.56 3.72
C GLU A 638 -14.67 -52.81 4.40
N SER A 639 -15.90 -53.21 4.06
CA SER A 639 -16.54 -54.38 4.66
C SER A 639 -15.90 -55.69 4.19
N ASN A 640 -15.52 -56.56 5.11
CA ASN A 640 -14.81 -57.80 4.80
C ASN A 640 -15.72 -59.00 4.42
N ASN A 641 -17.04 -58.79 4.29
CA ASN A 641 -17.98 -59.84 3.95
C ASN A 641 -19.13 -59.37 3.03
N ILE A 642 -19.83 -60.35 2.44
CA ILE A 642 -21.05 -60.18 1.62
C ILE A 642 -21.91 -61.46 1.66
N THR A 643 -23.20 -61.35 1.37
CA THR A 643 -24.08 -62.52 1.16
C THR A 643 -24.22 -62.90 -0.32
N TYR A 644 -24.36 -64.19 -0.59
CA TYR A 644 -24.51 -64.77 -1.92
C TYR A 644 -25.52 -65.93 -1.90
N THR A 645 -26.53 -65.88 -2.77
CA THR A 645 -27.53 -66.94 -2.94
C THR A 645 -27.40 -67.52 -4.35
N PRO A 646 -26.85 -68.73 -4.51
CA PRO A 646 -26.72 -69.30 -5.84
C PRO A 646 -28.08 -69.74 -6.35
N THR A 647 -28.36 -69.42 -7.60
CA THR A 647 -29.65 -69.70 -8.26
C THR A 647 -29.58 -70.85 -9.25
N LYS A 648 -28.38 -71.38 -9.51
CA LYS A 648 -28.12 -72.42 -10.48
C LYS A 648 -27.11 -73.41 -9.92
N ASN A 649 -27.32 -74.69 -10.18
CA ASN A 649 -26.37 -75.75 -9.84
C ASN A 649 -25.15 -75.73 -10.79
N GLY A 650 -24.01 -76.24 -10.32
CA GLY A 650 -22.78 -76.29 -11.12
C GLY A 650 -21.51 -76.08 -10.30
N GLN A 651 -20.38 -75.93 -11.00
CA GLN A 651 -19.08 -75.65 -10.37
C GLN A 651 -18.82 -74.15 -10.40
N TYR A 652 -18.47 -73.57 -9.26
CA TYR A 652 -18.21 -72.14 -9.13
C TYR A 652 -16.89 -71.86 -8.42
N LEU A 653 -16.17 -70.82 -8.85
CA LEU A 653 -15.14 -70.20 -8.01
C LEU A 653 -15.76 -69.04 -7.25
N ILE A 654 -15.55 -68.99 -5.94
CA ILE A 654 -15.90 -67.84 -5.10
C ILE A 654 -14.61 -67.24 -4.58
N GLY A 655 -14.43 -65.94 -4.72
CA GLY A 655 -13.23 -65.30 -4.20
C GLY A 655 -13.34 -63.84 -3.85
N VAL A 656 -12.25 -63.39 -3.25
CA VAL A 656 -12.09 -62.04 -2.71
C VAL A 656 -10.80 -61.48 -3.25
N HIS A 657 -10.85 -60.25 -3.74
CA HIS A 657 -9.66 -59.45 -4.03
C HIS A 657 -9.48 -58.43 -2.91
N VAL A 658 -8.24 -58.13 -2.57
CA VAL A 658 -7.91 -57.11 -1.59
C VAL A 658 -6.88 -56.14 -2.12
N LYS A 659 -6.91 -54.92 -1.60
CA LYS A 659 -5.83 -53.94 -1.76
C LYS A 659 -5.74 -53.03 -0.55
N ASP A 660 -4.56 -52.48 -0.32
CA ASP A 660 -4.32 -51.43 0.65
C ASP A 660 -5.14 -50.20 0.24
N LYS A 661 -5.67 -49.49 1.25
CA LYS A 661 -6.51 -48.31 1.03
C LYS A 661 -5.84 -47.23 0.18
N ASN A 662 -4.50 -47.18 0.17
CA ASN A 662 -3.69 -46.22 -0.58
C ASN A 662 -3.02 -46.83 -1.83
N SER A 663 -3.26 -48.12 -2.11
CA SER A 663 -2.75 -48.77 -3.31
C SER A 663 -3.49 -48.27 -4.55
N LYS A 664 -2.72 -47.95 -5.61
CA LYS A 664 -3.24 -47.63 -6.94
C LYS A 664 -3.30 -48.82 -7.88
N GLU A 665 -2.77 -49.97 -7.45
CA GLU A 665 -2.89 -51.20 -8.22
C GLU A 665 -4.37 -51.63 -8.30
N SER A 666 -4.71 -52.38 -9.34
CA SER A 666 -6.07 -52.90 -9.50
C SER A 666 -6.45 -53.85 -8.36
N LEU A 667 -5.47 -54.57 -7.82
CA LEU A 667 -5.54 -55.40 -6.62
C LEU A 667 -4.11 -55.66 -6.09
N ASP A 668 -3.96 -55.94 -4.80
CA ASP A 668 -2.67 -56.33 -4.21
C ASP A 668 -2.56 -57.85 -4.02
N ASP A 669 -3.67 -58.52 -3.66
CA ASP A 669 -3.73 -59.97 -3.43
C ASP A 669 -5.15 -60.51 -3.68
N PHE A 670 -5.28 -61.81 -3.95
CA PHE A 670 -6.56 -62.47 -4.19
C PHE A 670 -6.55 -63.95 -3.85
N LYS A 671 -7.74 -64.51 -3.60
CA LYS A 671 -7.92 -65.95 -3.37
C LYS A 671 -9.27 -66.41 -3.87
N TYR A 672 -9.30 -67.59 -4.48
CA TYR A 672 -10.50 -68.27 -4.96
C TYR A 672 -10.60 -69.67 -4.37
N ASN A 673 -11.80 -70.03 -3.92
CA ASN A 673 -12.15 -71.39 -3.52
C ASN A 673 -13.20 -71.94 -4.48
N GLN A 674 -13.08 -73.21 -4.85
CA GLN A 674 -14.07 -73.89 -5.70
C GLN A 674 -15.17 -74.52 -4.86
N TYR A 675 -16.42 -74.37 -5.30
CA TYR A 675 -17.60 -74.96 -4.69
C TYR A 675 -18.47 -75.67 -5.74
N SER A 676 -19.05 -76.80 -5.35
CA SER A 676 -20.11 -77.46 -6.10
C SER A 676 -21.46 -76.99 -5.59
N ILE A 677 -22.30 -76.44 -6.47
CA ILE A 677 -23.65 -76.02 -6.13
C ILE A 677 -24.61 -77.11 -6.57
N ILE A 678 -25.35 -77.67 -5.61
CA ILE A 678 -26.25 -78.80 -5.78
C ILE A 678 -27.70 -78.27 -5.89
N GLY A 679 -28.46 -78.79 -6.86
CA GLY A 679 -29.89 -78.50 -7.05
C GLY A 679 -30.81 -79.51 -6.34
N TYR A 680 -32.12 -79.33 -6.46
CA TYR A 680 -33.12 -80.25 -5.89
C TYR A 680 -33.25 -81.53 -6.74
N ASN A 681 -32.71 -82.67 -6.29
CA ASN A 681 -32.74 -83.95 -7.03
C ASN A 681 -34.15 -84.60 -7.02
N LYS A 682 -35.12 -83.98 -7.72
CA LYS A 682 -36.55 -84.33 -7.73
C LYS A 682 -37.14 -84.26 -9.12
N THR A 683 -38.10 -85.13 -9.44
CA THR A 683 -38.82 -85.13 -10.72
C THR A 683 -40.26 -84.63 -10.55
N VAL A 684 -40.62 -83.56 -11.24
CA VAL A 684 -41.98 -82.99 -11.25
C VAL A 684 -42.58 -83.14 -12.64
N ILE A 685 -43.76 -83.77 -12.70
CA ILE A 685 -44.56 -83.81 -13.92
C ILE A 685 -45.42 -82.55 -13.96
N VAL A 686 -45.32 -81.78 -15.04
CA VAL A 686 -46.16 -80.61 -15.29
C VAL A 686 -47.15 -80.94 -16.39
N ASP A 687 -48.42 -81.05 -16.00
CA ASP A 687 -49.52 -81.35 -16.89
C ASP A 687 -50.28 -80.08 -17.30
N ALA A 688 -50.25 -79.76 -18.59
CA ALA A 688 -51.08 -78.70 -19.13
C ALA A 688 -52.45 -79.29 -19.52
N GLY A 689 -53.50 -79.00 -18.74
CA GLY A 689 -54.85 -79.53 -18.96
C GLY A 689 -55.35 -79.32 -20.39
N HIS A 690 -56.20 -80.23 -20.88
CA HIS A 690 -56.76 -80.24 -22.24
C HIS A 690 -55.67 -80.26 -23.35
N GLY A 691 -56.01 -79.90 -24.60
CA GLY A 691 -55.06 -79.85 -25.71
C GLY A 691 -55.46 -80.74 -26.89
N GLY A 692 -55.03 -80.36 -28.09
CA GLY A 692 -55.45 -81.00 -29.34
C GLY A 692 -56.94 -80.78 -29.58
N TYR A 693 -57.70 -81.89 -29.60
CA TYR A 693 -59.13 -81.91 -29.87
C TYR A 693 -59.98 -81.25 -28.77
N ASP A 694 -59.49 -81.28 -27.53
CA ASP A 694 -60.19 -80.75 -26.37
C ASP A 694 -59.74 -79.31 -26.09
N SER A 695 -60.64 -78.35 -26.25
CA SER A 695 -60.38 -76.94 -25.97
C SER A 695 -60.34 -76.61 -24.48
N GLY A 696 -60.89 -77.47 -23.63
CA GLY A 696 -61.38 -77.09 -22.32
C GLY A 696 -62.48 -76.03 -22.41
N ALA A 697 -62.67 -75.29 -21.31
CA ALA A 697 -63.61 -74.18 -21.28
C ALA A 697 -63.19 -73.04 -22.23
N VAL A 698 -64.18 -72.33 -22.78
CA VAL A 698 -63.98 -71.22 -23.72
C VAL A 698 -64.56 -69.95 -23.11
N GLY A 699 -63.72 -68.93 -22.95
CA GLY A 699 -64.11 -67.65 -22.38
C GLY A 699 -64.95 -66.77 -23.32
N PRO A 700 -65.60 -65.71 -22.80
CA PRO A 700 -66.44 -64.78 -23.55
C PRO A 700 -65.80 -64.15 -24.79
N THR A 701 -64.47 -64.04 -24.85
CA THR A 701 -63.73 -63.49 -25.98
C THR A 701 -63.19 -64.55 -26.95
N GLY A 702 -63.45 -65.83 -26.67
CA GLY A 702 -63.02 -66.96 -27.49
C GLY A 702 -61.67 -67.57 -27.07
N ILE A 703 -61.11 -67.14 -25.94
CA ILE A 703 -59.88 -67.73 -25.38
C ILE A 703 -60.20 -69.13 -24.87
N LYS A 704 -59.33 -70.08 -25.21
CA LYS A 704 -59.50 -71.48 -24.82
C LYS A 704 -58.59 -71.81 -23.64
N GLU A 705 -59.12 -72.55 -22.68
CA GLU A 705 -58.39 -73.01 -21.51
C GLU A 705 -57.08 -73.70 -21.89
N LYS A 706 -57.10 -74.59 -22.89
CA LYS A 706 -55.92 -75.33 -23.36
C LYS A 706 -54.72 -74.45 -23.73
N ASP A 707 -54.96 -73.21 -24.18
CA ASP A 707 -53.92 -72.28 -24.60
C ASP A 707 -53.30 -71.58 -23.38
N VAL A 708 -54.13 -71.24 -22.38
CA VAL A 708 -53.70 -70.65 -21.10
C VAL A 708 -52.88 -71.67 -20.30
N THR A 709 -53.40 -72.88 -20.15
CA THR A 709 -52.76 -73.94 -19.36
C THR A 709 -51.41 -74.32 -19.93
N LEU A 710 -51.26 -74.38 -21.25
CA LEU A 710 -49.98 -74.66 -21.92
C LEU A 710 -48.93 -73.57 -21.61
N LYS A 711 -49.31 -72.29 -21.75
CA LYS A 711 -48.38 -71.18 -21.52
C LYS A 711 -47.89 -71.16 -20.07
N VAL A 712 -48.78 -71.36 -19.11
CA VAL A 712 -48.42 -71.40 -17.68
C VAL A 712 -47.57 -72.62 -17.36
N ALA A 713 -47.91 -73.80 -17.88
CA ALA A 713 -47.15 -75.02 -17.68
C ALA A 713 -45.69 -74.89 -18.17
N LEU A 714 -45.47 -74.32 -19.36
CA LEU A 714 -44.11 -74.10 -19.90
C LEU A 714 -43.30 -73.10 -19.05
N LYS A 715 -43.93 -72.01 -18.60
CA LYS A 715 -43.28 -71.03 -17.71
C LYS A 715 -42.93 -71.67 -16.36
N LEU A 716 -43.85 -72.44 -15.78
CA LEU A 716 -43.64 -73.16 -14.51
C LEU A 716 -42.48 -74.15 -14.62
N GLY A 717 -42.52 -75.02 -15.63
CA GLY A 717 -41.48 -76.02 -15.83
C GLY A 717 -40.11 -75.38 -16.01
N LYS A 718 -40.01 -74.26 -16.73
CA LYS A 718 -38.73 -73.54 -16.88
C LYS A 718 -38.17 -73.04 -15.54
N ILE A 719 -39.02 -72.54 -14.65
CA ILE A 719 -38.61 -72.06 -13.31
C ILE A 719 -38.11 -73.23 -12.45
N LEU A 720 -38.81 -74.36 -12.49
CA LEU A 720 -38.43 -75.57 -11.77
C LEU A 720 -37.11 -76.16 -12.29
N GLU A 721 -36.94 -76.25 -13.62
CA GLU A 721 -35.69 -76.68 -14.27
C GLU A 721 -34.50 -75.81 -13.83
N ASN A 722 -34.68 -74.49 -13.82
CA ASN A 722 -33.65 -73.55 -13.37
C ASN A 722 -33.30 -73.71 -11.88
N SER A 723 -34.25 -74.21 -11.09
CA SER A 723 -34.04 -74.53 -9.68
C SER A 723 -33.38 -75.90 -9.48
N GLY A 724 -33.09 -76.62 -10.56
CA GLY A 724 -32.45 -77.94 -10.54
C GLY A 724 -33.41 -79.12 -10.41
N VAL A 725 -34.73 -78.88 -10.53
CA VAL A 725 -35.75 -79.93 -10.59
C VAL A 725 -35.80 -80.54 -11.98
N ASN A 726 -35.88 -81.86 -12.08
CA ASN A 726 -36.13 -82.55 -13.34
C ASN A 726 -37.61 -82.40 -13.73
N VAL A 727 -37.92 -81.70 -14.82
CA VAL A 727 -39.30 -81.48 -15.27
C VAL A 727 -39.63 -82.34 -16.47
N ILE A 728 -40.77 -83.03 -16.42
CA ILE A 728 -41.33 -83.76 -17.56
C ILE A 728 -42.72 -83.20 -17.83
N TYR A 729 -42.97 -82.76 -19.06
CA TYR A 729 -44.26 -82.20 -19.45
C TYR A 729 -45.15 -83.30 -20.03
N THR A 730 -46.46 -83.26 -19.74
CA THR A 730 -47.40 -84.13 -20.48
C THR A 730 -47.54 -83.69 -21.94
N ARG A 731 -47.49 -82.38 -22.18
CA ARG A 731 -47.37 -81.77 -23.52
C ARG A 731 -46.60 -80.46 -23.47
N THR A 732 -45.88 -80.17 -24.55
CA THR A 732 -45.17 -78.90 -24.77
C THR A 732 -45.73 -78.09 -25.95
N SER A 733 -46.74 -78.61 -26.63
CA SER A 733 -47.44 -77.96 -27.74
C SER A 733 -48.93 -78.37 -27.77
N ASP A 734 -49.71 -77.81 -28.69
CA ASP A 734 -51.10 -78.24 -28.94
C ASP A 734 -51.20 -79.51 -29.82
N ASN A 735 -50.07 -79.99 -30.34
CA ASN A 735 -49.98 -81.28 -31.01
C ASN A 735 -49.75 -82.38 -29.96
N VAL A 736 -50.79 -83.12 -29.65
CA VAL A 736 -50.81 -84.12 -28.57
C VAL A 736 -50.75 -85.54 -29.12
N SER A 737 -50.17 -86.46 -28.34
CA SER A 737 -49.97 -87.86 -28.74
C SER A 737 -51.14 -88.78 -28.37
N TRP A 738 -52.11 -88.30 -27.59
CA TRP A 738 -53.25 -89.08 -27.13
C TRP A 738 -54.47 -88.98 -28.07
N PRO A 739 -55.36 -90.00 -28.08
CA PRO A 739 -56.55 -90.01 -28.93
C PRO A 739 -57.57 -88.93 -28.60
N SER A 740 -58.46 -88.62 -29.56
CA SER A 740 -59.61 -87.72 -29.37
C SER A 740 -60.75 -88.37 -28.56
N ASN A 741 -60.42 -88.85 -27.37
CA ASN A 741 -61.33 -89.50 -26.42
C ASN A 741 -60.91 -89.19 -24.99
N GLU A 742 -61.82 -88.65 -24.18
CA GLU A 742 -61.54 -88.14 -22.84
C GLU A 742 -60.91 -89.20 -21.92
N SER A 743 -61.46 -90.41 -21.89
CA SER A 743 -60.94 -91.48 -21.03
C SER A 743 -59.53 -91.93 -21.44
N GLN A 744 -59.23 -91.92 -22.74
CA GLN A 744 -57.91 -92.31 -23.25
C GLN A 744 -56.87 -91.19 -23.08
N ASP A 745 -57.28 -89.93 -23.21
CA ASP A 745 -56.46 -88.75 -22.90
C ASP A 745 -56.02 -88.75 -21.44
N LEU A 746 -56.99 -88.80 -20.52
CA LEU A 746 -56.70 -88.78 -19.08
C LEU A 746 -55.83 -89.99 -18.66
N ALA A 747 -56.03 -91.16 -19.27
CA ALA A 747 -55.18 -92.32 -19.05
C ALA A 747 -53.75 -92.12 -19.56
N ALA A 748 -53.56 -91.48 -20.72
CA ALA A 748 -52.24 -91.21 -21.27
C ALA A 748 -51.43 -90.23 -20.39
N ARG A 749 -52.06 -89.18 -19.86
CA ARG A 749 -51.42 -88.22 -18.93
C ARG A 749 -50.95 -88.89 -17.65
N VAL A 750 -51.81 -89.72 -17.06
CA VAL A 750 -51.48 -90.53 -15.87
C VAL A 750 -50.35 -91.51 -16.18
N ALA A 751 -50.36 -92.15 -17.35
CA ALA A 751 -49.30 -93.06 -17.75
C ALA A 751 -47.94 -92.35 -17.86
N ILE A 752 -47.88 -91.11 -18.36
CA ILE A 752 -46.64 -90.31 -18.35
C ILE A 752 -46.12 -90.17 -16.93
N ALA A 753 -46.99 -89.85 -15.96
CA ALA A 753 -46.57 -89.68 -14.57
C ALA A 753 -46.11 -90.99 -13.93
N ASN A 754 -46.87 -92.06 -14.11
CA ASN A 754 -46.63 -93.36 -13.46
C ASN A 754 -45.47 -94.14 -14.09
N ASN A 755 -45.15 -93.92 -15.37
CA ASN A 755 -44.03 -94.56 -16.07
C ASN A 755 -42.69 -93.85 -15.80
N ASN A 756 -42.69 -92.73 -15.07
CA ASN A 756 -41.50 -91.98 -14.68
C ASN A 756 -41.35 -92.01 -13.15
N ASN A 757 -40.12 -91.82 -12.64
CA ASN A 757 -39.85 -91.74 -11.21
C ASN A 757 -40.30 -90.39 -10.63
N THR A 758 -41.60 -90.15 -10.66
CA THR A 758 -42.24 -88.87 -10.34
C THR A 758 -42.30 -88.64 -8.84
N ASP A 759 -41.78 -87.51 -8.36
CA ASP A 759 -41.94 -87.06 -6.97
C ASP A 759 -43.22 -86.25 -6.76
N LEU A 760 -43.70 -85.53 -7.79
CA LEU A 760 -44.91 -84.72 -7.75
C LEU A 760 -45.53 -84.57 -9.16
N TYR A 761 -46.85 -84.68 -9.25
CA TYR A 761 -47.64 -84.37 -10.44
C TYR A 761 -48.47 -83.10 -10.24
N VAL A 762 -48.38 -82.16 -11.17
CA VAL A 762 -49.06 -80.86 -11.10
C VAL A 762 -49.83 -80.62 -12.39
N SER A 763 -51.15 -80.67 -12.32
CA SER A 763 -52.04 -80.33 -13.43
C SER A 763 -52.49 -78.88 -13.35
N ILE A 764 -52.46 -78.17 -14.47
CA ILE A 764 -52.80 -76.75 -14.58
C ILE A 764 -54.07 -76.61 -15.42
N HIS A 765 -55.08 -75.94 -14.85
CA HIS A 765 -56.41 -75.72 -15.42
C HIS A 765 -56.91 -74.28 -15.21
N ALA A 766 -57.98 -73.91 -15.92
CA ALA A 766 -58.74 -72.69 -15.68
C ALA A 766 -60.24 -73.00 -15.63
N ASN A 767 -60.86 -72.61 -14.52
CA ASN A 767 -62.19 -73.04 -14.14
C ASN A 767 -63.28 -72.38 -15.01
N SER A 768 -64.50 -72.91 -14.96
CA SER A 768 -65.69 -72.31 -15.58
C SER A 768 -66.93 -72.72 -14.80
N PHE A 769 -67.92 -71.82 -14.69
CA PHE A 769 -69.20 -72.15 -14.08
C PHE A 769 -70.39 -71.42 -14.70
N ASN A 770 -70.54 -70.11 -14.43
CA ASN A 770 -71.72 -69.33 -14.81
C ASN A 770 -71.37 -67.88 -15.25
N GLY A 771 -70.09 -67.60 -15.49
CA GLY A 771 -69.58 -66.28 -15.84
C GLY A 771 -69.47 -65.24 -14.71
N SER A 772 -69.95 -65.54 -13.51
CA SER A 772 -69.84 -64.65 -12.32
C SER A 772 -68.91 -65.19 -11.22
N ALA A 773 -68.70 -66.51 -11.18
CA ALA A 773 -67.75 -67.12 -10.25
C ALA A 773 -66.34 -66.57 -10.49
N ASN A 774 -65.56 -66.45 -9.42
CA ASN A 774 -64.20 -65.92 -9.46
C ASN A 774 -63.33 -66.58 -8.38
N GLY A 775 -62.02 -66.46 -8.52
CA GLY A 775 -61.01 -66.92 -7.60
C GLY A 775 -60.21 -68.14 -8.07
N THR A 776 -59.13 -68.43 -7.34
CA THR A 776 -58.24 -69.59 -7.58
C THR A 776 -58.47 -70.66 -6.53
N GLU A 777 -58.37 -71.93 -6.93
CA GLU A 777 -58.47 -73.11 -6.05
C GLU A 777 -57.47 -74.17 -6.45
N THR A 778 -57.06 -74.99 -5.49
CA THR A 778 -56.15 -76.11 -5.74
C THR A 778 -56.75 -77.39 -5.18
N TYR A 779 -56.82 -78.43 -6.01
CA TYR A 779 -57.34 -79.74 -5.68
C TYR A 779 -56.21 -80.73 -5.41
N TYR A 780 -56.46 -81.67 -4.50
CA TYR A 780 -55.64 -82.86 -4.28
C TYR A 780 -56.53 -84.09 -4.09
N TYR A 781 -55.98 -85.30 -4.22
CA TYR A 781 -56.71 -86.53 -3.92
C TYR A 781 -56.74 -86.83 -2.42
N ASP A 782 -57.93 -87.16 -1.89
CA ASP A 782 -58.09 -87.45 -0.47
C ASP A 782 -57.21 -88.63 -0.02
N GLY A 783 -56.57 -88.48 1.15
CA GLY A 783 -55.55 -89.43 1.65
C GLY A 783 -54.11 -89.15 1.22
N SER A 784 -53.83 -88.21 0.30
CA SER A 784 -52.45 -87.83 -0.07
C SER A 784 -51.91 -86.71 0.81
N ALA A 785 -51.14 -87.04 1.86
CA ALA A 785 -50.57 -86.05 2.77
C ALA A 785 -49.60 -85.05 2.07
N LYS A 786 -48.75 -85.56 1.17
CA LYS A 786 -47.84 -84.71 0.36
C LYS A 786 -48.59 -83.90 -0.70
N GLY A 787 -49.66 -84.47 -1.28
CA GLY A 787 -50.55 -83.74 -2.19
C GLY A 787 -51.23 -82.57 -1.48
N LYS A 788 -51.75 -82.82 -0.27
CA LYS A 788 -52.32 -81.78 0.60
C LYS A 788 -51.32 -80.68 0.94
N GLU A 789 -50.13 -81.03 1.41
CA GLU A 789 -49.08 -80.05 1.73
C GLU A 789 -48.73 -79.17 0.51
N THR A 790 -48.59 -79.81 -0.65
CA THR A 790 -48.27 -79.10 -1.90
C THR A 790 -49.41 -78.17 -2.29
N ALA A 791 -50.66 -78.63 -2.24
CA ALA A 791 -51.84 -77.84 -2.57
C ALA A 791 -51.97 -76.62 -1.64
N GLU A 792 -51.75 -76.78 -0.33
CA GLU A 792 -51.77 -75.68 0.64
C GLU A 792 -50.70 -74.63 0.37
N LYS A 793 -49.47 -75.07 0.06
CA LYS A 793 -48.36 -74.16 -0.24
C LYS A 793 -48.56 -73.43 -1.57
N VAL A 794 -48.99 -74.15 -2.61
CA VAL A 794 -49.27 -73.57 -3.94
C VAL A 794 -50.45 -72.60 -3.86
N GLN A 795 -51.55 -72.97 -3.21
CA GLN A 795 -52.71 -72.10 -3.03
C GLN A 795 -52.32 -70.80 -2.32
N LYS A 796 -51.57 -70.91 -1.21
CA LYS A 796 -51.10 -69.75 -0.45
C LYS A 796 -50.25 -68.81 -1.30
N GLU A 797 -49.29 -69.35 -2.05
CA GLU A 797 -48.42 -68.53 -2.90
C GLU A 797 -49.18 -67.93 -4.09
N LEU A 798 -50.15 -68.63 -4.67
CA LEU A 798 -51.02 -68.11 -5.72
C LEU A 798 -51.81 -66.90 -5.21
N VAL A 799 -52.55 -67.04 -4.11
CA VAL A 799 -53.33 -65.96 -3.52
C VAL A 799 -52.47 -64.74 -3.22
N ASN A 800 -51.28 -64.95 -2.62
CA ASN A 800 -50.34 -63.86 -2.33
C ASN A 800 -49.78 -63.17 -3.57
N SER A 801 -49.53 -63.93 -4.65
CA SER A 801 -48.86 -63.43 -5.85
C SER A 801 -49.83 -62.76 -6.84
N ILE A 802 -51.02 -63.35 -7.02
CA ILE A 802 -51.94 -62.96 -8.09
C ILE A 802 -53.17 -62.18 -7.58
N GLY A 803 -53.44 -62.22 -6.27
CA GLY A 803 -54.48 -61.41 -5.64
C GLY A 803 -55.93 -61.77 -5.99
N LEU A 804 -56.17 -62.93 -6.60
CA LEU A 804 -57.53 -63.44 -6.83
C LEU A 804 -58.18 -63.94 -5.54
N TYR A 805 -59.51 -64.04 -5.55
CA TYR A 805 -60.28 -64.56 -4.41
C TYR A 805 -59.82 -65.98 -4.03
N ASP A 806 -59.51 -66.19 -2.75
CA ASP A 806 -59.06 -67.48 -2.23
C ASP A 806 -60.24 -68.43 -2.06
N ARG A 807 -60.34 -69.43 -2.94
CA ARG A 807 -61.39 -70.47 -2.87
C ARG A 807 -60.92 -71.71 -2.11
N GLY A 808 -59.68 -71.67 -1.61
CA GLY A 808 -59.09 -72.67 -0.75
C GLY A 808 -58.61 -73.93 -1.47
N VAL A 809 -58.12 -74.85 -0.64
CA VAL A 809 -57.71 -76.19 -1.04
C VAL A 809 -58.89 -77.16 -0.90
N LYS A 810 -59.10 -78.01 -1.89
CA LYS A 810 -60.25 -78.93 -1.96
C LYS A 810 -59.81 -80.35 -2.31
N THR A 811 -60.67 -81.32 -2.02
CA THR A 811 -60.50 -82.70 -2.48
C THR A 811 -61.42 -82.97 -3.67
N ALA A 812 -60.92 -83.70 -4.67
CA ALA A 812 -61.72 -84.15 -5.81
C ALA A 812 -61.25 -85.52 -6.32
N GLY A 813 -62.20 -86.30 -6.85
CA GLY A 813 -61.95 -87.59 -7.47
C GLY A 813 -61.55 -87.51 -8.94
N TYR A 814 -60.96 -86.39 -9.40
CA TYR A 814 -60.55 -86.22 -10.79
C TYR A 814 -59.60 -87.34 -11.21
N TYR A 815 -59.76 -87.83 -12.45
CA TYR A 815 -59.07 -89.04 -12.91
C TYR A 815 -57.54 -88.93 -12.75
N VAL A 816 -56.96 -87.78 -13.11
CA VAL A 816 -55.50 -87.54 -13.01
C VAL A 816 -55.00 -87.44 -11.58
N LEU A 817 -55.86 -87.03 -10.63
CA LEU A 817 -55.49 -87.00 -9.22
C LEU A 817 -55.58 -88.39 -8.59
N LYS A 818 -56.66 -89.11 -8.88
CA LYS A 818 -56.98 -90.41 -8.28
C LYS A 818 -56.07 -91.55 -8.78
N ASN A 819 -55.68 -91.52 -10.06
CA ASN A 819 -54.95 -92.64 -10.70
C ASN A 819 -53.44 -92.39 -10.84
N THR A 820 -52.94 -91.22 -10.44
CA THR A 820 -51.49 -90.96 -10.34
C THR A 820 -50.97 -91.53 -9.02
N ILE A 821 -49.91 -92.34 -9.09
CA ILE A 821 -49.31 -93.03 -7.92
C ILE A 821 -48.61 -92.02 -7.00
N SER A 822 -47.92 -91.06 -7.61
CA SER A 822 -47.19 -90.00 -6.90
C SER A 822 -48.15 -88.94 -6.32
N PRO A 823 -47.71 -88.13 -5.34
CA PRO A 823 -48.47 -86.96 -4.90
C PRO A 823 -48.92 -86.12 -6.10
N SER A 824 -50.20 -85.76 -6.14
CA SER A 824 -50.81 -85.06 -7.27
C SER A 824 -51.64 -83.87 -6.81
N ILE A 825 -51.54 -82.76 -7.55
CA ILE A 825 -52.40 -81.58 -7.39
C ILE A 825 -52.95 -81.12 -8.74
N LEU A 826 -54.10 -80.47 -8.73
CA LEU A 826 -54.70 -79.80 -9.88
C LEU A 826 -55.02 -78.36 -9.49
N VAL A 827 -54.45 -77.41 -10.20
CA VAL A 827 -54.55 -75.98 -9.93
C VAL A 827 -55.55 -75.37 -10.89
N GLU A 828 -56.58 -74.74 -10.35
CA GLU A 828 -57.48 -73.85 -11.10
C GLU A 828 -57.00 -72.42 -10.92
N LEU A 829 -56.42 -71.86 -11.99
CA LEU A 829 -55.76 -70.54 -11.95
C LEU A 829 -56.73 -69.36 -11.71
N GLY A 830 -57.98 -69.53 -12.14
CA GLY A 830 -59.05 -68.53 -12.17
C GLY A 830 -60.19 -69.03 -13.07
N PHE A 831 -61.28 -68.29 -13.17
CA PHE A 831 -62.46 -68.64 -13.99
C PHE A 831 -62.37 -68.00 -15.39
N ILE A 832 -62.19 -68.83 -16.43
CA ILE A 832 -62.06 -68.35 -17.82
C ILE A 832 -63.37 -67.77 -18.37
N ASP A 833 -64.51 -68.17 -17.82
CA ASP A 833 -65.82 -67.63 -18.20
C ASP A 833 -66.15 -66.30 -17.48
N ASN A 834 -65.39 -65.92 -16.46
CA ASN A 834 -65.48 -64.62 -15.82
C ASN A 834 -64.66 -63.58 -16.60
N ARG A 835 -65.33 -62.57 -17.16
CA ARG A 835 -64.68 -61.59 -18.04
C ARG A 835 -63.47 -60.88 -17.44
N ASN A 836 -63.43 -60.64 -16.13
CA ASN A 836 -62.28 -59.98 -15.49
C ASN A 836 -61.10 -60.94 -15.35
N GLU A 837 -61.37 -62.21 -15.00
CA GLU A 837 -60.33 -63.22 -14.85
C GLU A 837 -59.88 -63.77 -16.22
N GLU A 838 -60.73 -63.79 -17.24
CA GLU A 838 -60.36 -64.10 -18.62
C GLU A 838 -59.26 -63.15 -19.13
N ILE A 839 -59.40 -61.84 -18.86
CA ILE A 839 -58.39 -60.83 -19.21
C ILE A 839 -57.05 -61.12 -18.52
N LEU A 840 -57.09 -61.52 -17.25
CA LEU A 840 -55.91 -61.89 -16.48
C LEU A 840 -55.29 -63.18 -17.02
N LEU A 841 -56.07 -64.23 -17.21
CA LEU A 841 -55.63 -65.53 -17.74
C LEU A 841 -54.99 -65.40 -19.13
N ASN A 842 -55.41 -64.42 -19.94
CA ASN A 842 -54.77 -64.13 -21.23
C ASN A 842 -53.47 -63.32 -21.14
N SER A 843 -53.20 -62.68 -20.01
CA SER A 843 -52.06 -61.79 -19.83
C SER A 843 -50.78 -62.59 -19.54
N ASP A 844 -49.74 -62.32 -20.31
CA ASP A 844 -48.41 -62.93 -20.12
C ASP A 844 -47.82 -62.64 -18.73
N TRP A 845 -48.11 -61.46 -18.17
CA TRP A 845 -47.68 -61.08 -16.81
C TRP A 845 -48.37 -61.96 -15.76
N PHE A 846 -49.68 -62.15 -15.87
CA PHE A 846 -50.44 -62.96 -14.92
C PHE A 846 -50.04 -64.43 -15.01
N GLN A 847 -49.90 -64.95 -16.24
CA GLN A 847 -49.41 -66.32 -16.48
C GLN A 847 -48.02 -66.54 -15.86
N GLN A 848 -47.11 -65.57 -15.99
CA GLN A 848 -45.79 -65.61 -15.35
C GLN A 848 -45.90 -65.57 -13.81
N LYS A 849 -46.79 -64.74 -13.25
CA LYS A 849 -47.03 -64.67 -11.81
C LYS A 849 -47.62 -65.95 -11.23
N CYS A 850 -48.54 -66.59 -11.95
CA CYS A 850 -49.04 -67.92 -11.62
C CYS A 850 -47.92 -68.95 -11.61
N ALA A 851 -47.11 -69.00 -12.67
CA ALA A 851 -45.99 -69.94 -12.78
C ALA A 851 -44.96 -69.76 -11.64
N GLU A 852 -44.58 -68.52 -11.33
CA GLU A 852 -43.69 -68.19 -10.20
C GLU A 852 -44.27 -68.61 -8.85
N ALA A 853 -45.55 -68.35 -8.63
CA ALA A 853 -46.25 -68.70 -7.40
C ALA A 853 -46.33 -70.22 -7.20
N ILE A 854 -46.71 -70.95 -8.26
CA ILE A 854 -46.79 -72.42 -8.22
C ILE A 854 -45.40 -73.01 -7.98
N ALA A 855 -44.36 -72.53 -8.69
CA ALA A 855 -43.00 -72.99 -8.49
C ALA A 855 -42.52 -72.75 -7.05
N LYS A 856 -42.77 -71.55 -6.50
CA LYS A 856 -42.42 -71.22 -5.12
C LYS A 856 -43.15 -72.10 -4.10
N GLY A 857 -44.44 -72.35 -4.32
CA GLY A 857 -45.22 -73.27 -3.50
C GLY A 857 -44.62 -74.67 -3.49
N ILE A 858 -44.34 -75.23 -4.67
CA ILE A 858 -43.71 -76.55 -4.84
C ILE A 858 -42.35 -76.61 -4.13
N LEU A 859 -41.44 -75.67 -4.42
CA LEU A 859 -40.07 -75.66 -3.89
C LEU A 859 -40.01 -75.42 -2.37
N SER A 860 -41.10 -74.95 -1.77
CA SER A 860 -41.20 -74.77 -0.33
C SER A 860 -41.70 -76.02 0.42
N THR A 861 -42.13 -77.08 -0.28
CA THR A 861 -42.61 -78.33 0.34
C THR A 861 -41.49 -79.05 1.10
N SER A 862 -41.86 -79.86 2.08
CA SER A 862 -40.92 -80.54 2.99
C SER A 862 -40.11 -81.66 2.31
N PHE A 863 -40.54 -82.09 1.13
CA PHE A 863 -40.00 -83.24 0.41
C PHE A 863 -39.38 -82.89 -0.94
N MET A 864 -39.42 -81.61 -1.33
CA MET A 864 -38.61 -81.04 -2.40
C MET A 864 -37.25 -80.66 -1.83
#